data_AF-A0A1V6FMM2-F1
#
_entry.id   AF-A0A1V6FMM2-F1
#
_cell.length_a   1.000
_cell.length_b   1.000
_cell.length_c   1.000
_cell.angle_alpha   90.00
_cell.angle_beta   90.00
_cell.angle_gamma   90.00
#
_symmetry.space_group_name_H-M   'P 1'
#
loop_
_entity.id
_entity.type
_entity.pdbx_description
1 polymer ?
#
loop_
_entity_poly.entity_id
_entity_poly.type
_entity_poly.pdbx_seq_one_letter_code
_entity_poly.pdbx_strand_id
1 'polypeptide(L)'
;MTLRKLTSGLALSCLAFLAATLLAQESVNLVRNPGFEEIGPDGRAAGWGGPAPYYTVSTETAKTGKASLHFSHKEPKPYVLCGQNIKLDKKKFYHFGVWVKSSGMKGNGPTICVQWWGKDNKFLGGSYPSGVKDTNSEWLLVEDHVHHIPVDAVRFDITCYCRQGSTGEAWFDDVFLYEYIPPFLGVLTTDCYRHYTTGQPMTVFAAVTPQGDVRPENLPGISLKLLTTDGKELQSFKPTGGVDETSIRFVVPTADLALGDYVVRLDALNPGNGKTESKQLTIHRVAALPAWKSYIDSHRRLIVDGKPFFPLGMYFGGVSESELATYRDSAFNCLMPYHQLKRETLDMVEAAGIKVLYSVKDFYSGRGSLKTPEEASARTASVAQAFKDHPAIIAWYINDELPLKMIDELSARRDQMEQLDPGRPTWVVLYQVNEVRNYIPSFDVIGTDPYPIPNRPPSLALNWARKTTNGAFGSFPNWMVPQAFNWASYWKGYGKTDEEVLACRAPTAAELKAMTWMCIAGGATGLVYYSWTDLHRMDKLIADGGRALRRDPFEERWAEVKAVAADVKRLDQVLLGIETPLAITPAPETSDDIGFRLFGKDGETWLLVVNANNEKSATVTFTAPKAVTCLGQELGGKTPQIAGTTITLELEPLEVTMLRLK
;
A
#
# COMPACT_ATOMS: atom_id res chain seq x y z
N MET A 1 27.20 -64.95 48.71
CA MET A 1 27.62 -63.87 49.62
C MET A 1 27.01 -62.56 49.11
N THR A 2 25.72 -62.30 49.36
CA THR A 2 25.14 -61.44 50.45
C THR A 2 25.67 -60.01 50.39
N LEU A 3 24.91 -58.91 50.26
CA LEU A 3 23.50 -58.55 50.53
C LEU A 3 23.27 -57.20 49.77
N ARG A 4 22.25 -56.96 48.93
CA ARG A 4 20.92 -56.44 49.32
C ARG A 4 20.03 -56.36 48.06
N LYS A 5 18.80 -56.89 48.18
CA LYS A 5 17.68 -56.74 47.24
C LYS A 5 16.50 -56.08 47.97
N LEU A 6 15.77 -55.27 47.19
CA LEU A 6 14.33 -54.93 47.22
C LEU A 6 13.58 -54.84 48.56
N THR A 7 12.93 -53.68 48.75
CA THR A 7 11.48 -53.59 48.96
C THR A 7 10.92 -52.32 48.31
N SER A 8 9.87 -52.50 47.53
CA SER A 8 8.94 -51.51 46.98
C SER A 8 7.95 -50.99 48.03
N GLY A 9 7.50 -49.73 47.93
CA GLY A 9 6.25 -49.27 48.55
C GLY A 9 6.21 -47.79 48.99
N LEU A 10 5.33 -47.02 48.34
CA LEU A 10 4.73 -45.74 48.76
C LEU A 10 5.63 -44.52 49.08
N ALA A 11 5.69 -43.59 48.12
CA ALA A 11 5.65 -42.15 48.39
C ALA A 11 5.11 -41.42 47.14
N LEU A 12 3.80 -41.55 46.93
CA LEU A 12 3.01 -40.67 46.08
C LEU A 12 2.32 -39.66 47.01
N SER A 13 2.11 -38.44 46.51
CA SER A 13 1.35 -37.30 47.06
C SER A 13 2.15 -36.18 47.73
N CYS A 14 1.77 -34.96 47.35
CA CYS A 14 2.21 -33.65 47.81
C CYS A 14 3.48 -33.05 47.18
N LEU A 15 3.43 -32.74 45.88
CA LEU A 15 3.94 -31.46 45.31
C LEU A 15 3.63 -31.41 43.80
N ALA A 16 2.35 -31.57 43.47
CA ALA A 16 1.80 -31.16 42.19
C ALA A 16 1.06 -29.83 42.43
N PHE A 17 1.15 -28.92 41.45
CA PHE A 17 0.44 -27.64 41.38
C PHE A 17 0.90 -26.54 42.37
N LEU A 18 2.14 -26.06 42.21
CA LEU A 18 2.26 -24.61 42.02
C LEU A 18 2.20 -24.37 40.52
N ALA A 19 0.97 -24.29 40.02
CA ALA A 19 0.71 -23.50 38.84
C ALA A 19 1.27 -22.11 39.17
N ALA A 20 2.34 -21.71 38.50
CA ALA A 20 2.56 -20.30 38.24
C ALA A 20 1.40 -19.87 37.36
N THR A 21 0.25 -19.61 37.99
CA THR A 21 -0.67 -18.61 37.50
C THR A 21 0.15 -17.34 37.41
N LEU A 22 0.76 -17.10 36.25
CA LEU A 22 0.87 -15.74 35.77
C LEU A 22 -0.55 -15.19 35.94
N LEU A 23 -0.73 -14.35 36.94
CA LEU A 23 -1.85 -13.43 36.95
C LEU A 23 -1.68 -12.65 35.66
N ALA A 24 -2.35 -13.10 34.59
CA ALA A 24 -2.60 -12.26 33.45
C ALA A 24 -3.36 -11.08 34.05
N GLN A 25 -2.64 -9.98 34.28
CA GLN A 25 -3.24 -8.74 34.71
C GLN A 25 -4.30 -8.44 33.65
N GLU A 26 -5.58 -8.53 34.02
CA GLU A 26 -6.66 -8.22 33.11
C GLU A 26 -6.40 -6.82 32.56
N SER A 27 -6.36 -6.71 31.23
CA SER A 27 -6.12 -5.44 30.56
C SER A 27 -7.20 -4.45 30.99
N VAL A 28 -6.79 -3.36 31.64
CA VAL A 28 -7.71 -2.33 32.11
C VAL A 28 -8.34 -1.66 30.90
N ASN A 29 -9.68 -1.72 30.80
CA ASN A 29 -10.41 -0.99 29.78
C ASN A 29 -10.30 0.51 30.07
N LEU A 30 -9.75 1.27 29.11
CA LEU A 30 -9.56 2.71 29.25
C LEU A 30 -10.85 3.51 28.98
N VAL A 31 -11.91 2.85 28.53
CA VAL A 31 -13.23 3.45 28.29
C VAL A 31 -14.04 3.48 29.58
N ARG A 32 -14.67 4.63 29.88
CA ARG A 32 -15.66 4.72 30.96
C ARG A 32 -17.01 4.19 30.47
N ASN A 33 -17.69 3.42 31.32
CA ASN A 33 -19.03 2.89 31.06
C ASN A 33 -19.12 2.15 29.70
N PRO A 34 -18.28 1.11 29.49
CA PRO A 34 -18.13 0.45 28.19
C PRO A 34 -19.38 -0.31 27.72
N GLY A 35 -20.18 -0.82 28.65
CA GLY A 35 -21.47 -1.49 28.37
C GLY A 35 -22.69 -0.58 28.56
N PHE A 36 -22.49 0.73 28.72
CA PHE A 36 -23.58 1.71 28.85
C PHE A 36 -24.55 1.49 30.04
N GLU A 37 -24.17 0.69 31.04
CA GLU A 37 -24.96 0.34 32.22
C GLU A 37 -25.18 1.50 33.20
N GLU A 38 -24.22 2.43 33.29
CA GLU A 38 -24.34 3.62 34.15
C GLU A 38 -25.19 4.67 33.42
N ILE A 39 -26.44 4.87 33.85
CA ILE A 39 -27.36 5.86 33.27
C ILE A 39 -27.39 7.11 34.17
N GLY A 40 -27.08 8.27 33.58
CA GLY A 40 -27.08 9.55 34.27
C GLY A 40 -28.50 10.08 34.57
N PRO A 41 -28.63 11.12 35.42
CA PRO A 41 -29.92 11.72 35.77
C PRO A 41 -30.72 12.27 34.57
N ASP A 42 -30.05 12.56 33.46
CA ASP A 42 -30.64 13.02 32.20
C ASP A 42 -31.06 11.86 31.27
N GLY A 43 -30.98 10.62 31.75
CA GLY A 43 -31.34 9.41 31.00
C GLY A 43 -30.31 8.97 29.95
N ARG A 44 -29.13 9.61 29.92
CA ARG A 44 -28.06 9.29 28.96
C ARG A 44 -27.04 8.35 29.59
N ALA A 45 -26.28 7.64 28.75
CA ALA A 45 -25.14 6.86 29.23
C ALA A 45 -24.10 7.79 29.86
N ALA A 46 -23.81 7.59 31.14
CA ALA A 46 -22.86 8.40 31.88
C ALA A 46 -21.48 8.37 31.19
N GLY A 47 -20.90 9.55 30.96
CA GLY A 47 -19.61 9.71 30.29
C GLY A 47 -19.67 9.83 28.76
N TRP A 48 -20.82 9.61 28.12
CA TRP A 48 -20.96 9.65 26.66
C TRP A 48 -21.77 10.86 26.17
N GLY A 49 -21.29 11.55 25.13
CA GLY A 49 -21.81 12.85 24.66
C GLY A 49 -22.89 12.83 23.57
N GLY A 50 -23.52 11.69 23.28
CA GLY A 50 -24.49 11.54 22.18
C GLY A 50 -25.76 12.39 22.34
N PRO A 51 -26.18 13.18 21.34
CA PRO A 51 -27.38 14.00 21.44
C PRO A 51 -28.67 13.17 21.24
N ALA A 52 -29.65 13.38 22.11
CA ALA A 52 -31.03 12.96 21.88
C ALA A 52 -31.67 13.79 20.73
N PRO A 53 -32.64 13.24 19.97
CA PRO A 53 -33.21 11.90 20.09
C PRO A 53 -32.37 10.81 19.41
N TYR A 54 -31.25 11.17 18.78
CA TYR A 54 -30.49 10.24 17.93
C TYR A 54 -29.78 9.17 18.72
N TYR A 55 -29.15 9.53 19.85
CA TYR A 55 -28.51 8.58 20.75
C TYR A 55 -29.27 8.53 22.09
N THR A 56 -29.64 7.32 22.49
CA THR A 56 -30.37 7.02 23.73
C THR A 56 -29.82 5.72 24.34
N VAL A 57 -30.16 5.42 25.59
CA VAL A 57 -29.85 4.10 26.18
C VAL A 57 -31.04 3.17 25.92
N SER A 58 -30.79 1.99 25.36
CA SER A 58 -31.78 0.92 25.24
C SER A 58 -31.57 -0.11 26.35
N THR A 59 -32.65 -0.53 26.99
CA THR A 59 -32.68 -1.65 27.95
C THR A 59 -33.37 -2.90 27.39
N GLU A 60 -33.83 -2.84 26.14
CA GLU A 60 -34.51 -3.94 25.45
C GLU A 60 -33.55 -4.79 24.61
N THR A 61 -32.46 -4.17 24.14
CA THR A 61 -31.44 -4.82 23.34
C THR A 61 -30.08 -4.54 23.99
N ALA A 62 -29.37 -5.60 24.36
CA ALA A 62 -28.01 -5.55 24.87
C ALA A 62 -27.23 -6.78 24.40
N LYS A 63 -25.91 -6.65 24.25
CA LYS A 63 -25.00 -7.75 23.94
C LYS A 63 -24.59 -8.48 25.21
N THR A 64 -24.20 -7.73 26.23
CA THR A 64 -24.03 -8.21 27.61
C THR A 64 -24.74 -7.24 28.56
N GLY A 65 -24.88 -7.62 29.84
CA GLY A 65 -25.55 -6.75 30.81
C GLY A 65 -27.04 -6.51 30.50
N LYS A 66 -27.50 -5.28 30.72
CA LYS A 66 -28.90 -4.85 30.66
C LYS A 66 -29.11 -3.59 29.81
N ALA A 67 -28.04 -2.93 29.36
CA ALA A 67 -28.12 -1.69 28.60
C ALA A 67 -27.25 -1.73 27.35
N SER A 68 -27.58 -0.90 26.36
CA SER A 68 -26.71 -0.59 25.24
C SER A 68 -26.96 0.83 24.75
N LEU A 69 -26.04 1.38 23.97
CA LEU A 69 -26.25 2.65 23.30
C LEU A 69 -27.05 2.42 22.01
N HIS A 70 -28.18 3.10 21.88
CA HIS A 70 -29.06 3.02 20.74
C HIS A 70 -28.98 4.27 19.87
N PHE A 71 -28.76 4.06 18.58
CA PHE A 71 -28.81 5.05 17.52
C PHE A 71 -30.08 4.87 16.67
N SER A 72 -30.86 5.93 16.52
CA SER A 72 -32.04 5.99 15.66
C SER A 72 -31.98 7.24 14.78
N HIS A 73 -31.92 7.08 13.46
CA HIS A 73 -32.00 8.23 12.55
C HIS A 73 -32.74 7.90 11.25
N LYS A 74 -33.81 8.66 10.96
CA LYS A 74 -34.66 8.45 9.76
C LYS A 74 -34.14 9.18 8.52
N GLU A 75 -33.52 10.34 8.71
CA GLU A 75 -32.96 11.19 7.65
C GLU A 75 -31.42 11.17 7.65
N PRO A 76 -30.71 11.48 6.55
CA PRO A 76 -29.24 11.45 6.52
C PRO A 76 -28.57 12.64 7.23
N LYS A 77 -29.35 13.61 7.75
CA LYS A 77 -28.88 14.81 8.45
C LYS A 77 -29.77 15.11 9.66
N PRO A 78 -29.22 15.67 10.76
CA PRO A 78 -27.83 16.10 10.95
C PRO A 78 -26.86 14.93 11.18
N TYR A 79 -25.57 15.15 10.92
CA TYR A 79 -24.55 14.17 11.28
C TYR A 79 -24.19 14.31 12.76
N VAL A 80 -24.38 13.24 13.53
CA VAL A 80 -24.27 13.23 15.00
C VAL A 80 -23.34 12.13 15.49
N LEU A 81 -22.56 12.44 16.52
CA LEU A 81 -21.52 11.58 17.09
C LEU A 81 -21.82 11.33 18.56
N CYS A 82 -21.46 10.14 19.07
CA CYS A 82 -21.53 9.81 20.48
C CYS A 82 -20.15 9.34 20.96
N GLY A 83 -19.41 10.24 21.61
CA GLY A 83 -18.05 9.96 22.06
C GLY A 83 -17.77 10.39 23.48
N GLN A 84 -16.58 10.01 23.95
CA GLN A 84 -16.00 10.47 25.21
C GLN A 84 -14.51 10.77 25.04
N ASN A 85 -14.00 11.69 25.86
CA ASN A 85 -12.56 11.93 25.94
C ASN A 85 -11.86 10.74 26.59
N ILE A 86 -10.70 10.37 26.06
CA ILE A 86 -9.85 9.30 26.59
C ILE A 86 -8.42 9.83 26.83
N LYS A 87 -7.62 9.07 27.58
CA LYS A 87 -6.21 9.36 27.79
C LYS A 87 -5.37 8.26 27.15
N LEU A 88 -4.45 8.66 26.28
CA LEU A 88 -3.50 7.78 25.62
C LEU A 88 -2.07 8.25 25.90
N ASP A 89 -1.20 7.34 26.27
CA ASP A 89 0.25 7.49 26.13
C ASP A 89 0.63 7.31 24.65
N LYS A 90 1.29 8.34 24.09
CA LYS A 90 1.69 8.41 22.68
C LYS A 90 2.76 7.39 22.30
N LYS A 91 3.43 6.78 23.29
CA LYS A 91 4.48 5.77 23.09
C LYS A 91 3.95 4.34 23.10
N LYS A 92 2.64 4.16 23.32
CA LYS A 92 2.01 2.84 23.41
C LYS A 92 1.07 2.59 22.24
N PHE A 93 0.74 1.32 22.06
CA PHE A 93 -0.22 0.84 21.08
C PHE A 93 -1.51 0.48 21.78
N TYR A 94 -2.63 0.60 21.08
CA TYR A 94 -3.94 0.29 21.63
C TYR A 94 -4.75 -0.56 20.68
N HIS A 95 -5.54 -1.49 21.24
CA HIS A 95 -6.57 -2.22 20.54
C HIS A 95 -7.93 -1.70 21.02
N PHE A 96 -8.81 -1.33 20.09
CA PHE A 96 -10.12 -0.77 20.43
C PHE A 96 -11.22 -1.34 19.55
N GLY A 97 -12.43 -1.38 20.07
CA GLY A 97 -13.57 -1.94 19.36
C GLY A 97 -14.88 -1.76 20.07
N VAL A 98 -15.94 -2.21 19.42
CA VAL A 98 -17.31 -2.21 19.94
C VAL A 98 -18.12 -3.30 19.25
N TRP A 99 -19.03 -3.91 19.99
CA TRP A 99 -20.04 -4.79 19.40
C TRP A 99 -21.17 -3.94 18.84
N VAL A 100 -21.55 -4.22 17.60
CA VAL A 100 -22.62 -3.50 16.91
C VAL A 100 -23.70 -4.45 16.44
N LYS A 101 -24.94 -4.00 16.54
CA LYS A 101 -26.11 -4.62 15.93
C LYS A 101 -26.85 -3.53 15.16
N SER A 102 -27.44 -3.85 14.02
CA SER A 102 -28.19 -2.90 13.21
C SER A 102 -29.40 -3.55 12.55
N SER A 103 -30.40 -2.72 12.24
CA SER A 103 -31.65 -3.13 11.59
C SER A 103 -32.13 -2.04 10.64
N GLY A 104 -32.43 -2.42 9.40
CA GLY A 104 -32.88 -1.47 8.36
C GLY A 104 -31.82 -0.43 8.00
N MET A 105 -30.54 -0.75 8.22
CA MET A 105 -29.44 0.19 8.09
C MET A 105 -29.11 0.48 6.63
N LYS A 106 -29.12 1.75 6.26
CA LYS A 106 -28.68 2.27 4.96
C LYS A 106 -27.40 3.08 5.12
N GLY A 107 -26.60 3.16 4.07
CA GLY A 107 -25.29 3.83 4.09
C GLY A 107 -24.16 2.91 4.54
N ASN A 108 -23.13 3.48 5.16
CA ASN A 108 -21.95 2.75 5.62
C ASN A 108 -22.04 2.32 7.11
N GLY A 109 -23.18 2.61 7.75
CA GLY A 109 -23.62 2.02 9.01
C GLY A 109 -22.76 2.29 10.25
N PRO A 110 -23.02 1.57 11.36
CA PRO A 110 -22.37 1.78 12.65
C PRO A 110 -20.91 1.33 12.66
N THR A 111 -20.09 2.08 13.38
CA THR A 111 -18.65 1.85 13.59
C THR A 111 -18.16 2.57 14.84
N ILE A 112 -16.88 2.39 15.15
CA ILE A 112 -16.14 3.14 16.16
C ILE A 112 -14.95 3.87 15.54
N CYS A 113 -14.43 4.89 16.21
CA CYS A 113 -13.12 5.47 15.90
C CYS A 113 -12.41 5.98 17.15
N VAL A 114 -11.09 6.04 17.09
CA VAL A 114 -10.25 6.81 17.99
C VAL A 114 -9.66 7.97 17.21
N GLN A 115 -9.81 9.20 17.70
CA GLN A 115 -9.37 10.42 17.02
C GLN A 115 -8.43 11.22 17.91
N TRP A 116 -7.61 12.07 17.31
CA TRP A 116 -6.69 12.96 18.02
C TRP A 116 -6.63 14.37 17.42
N TRP A 117 -6.40 15.33 18.30
CA TRP A 117 -6.33 16.75 18.00
C TRP A 117 -5.09 17.37 18.60
N GLY A 118 -4.51 18.33 17.89
CA GLY A 118 -3.40 19.15 18.35
C GLY A 118 -3.88 20.33 19.19
N LYS A 119 -2.94 21.23 19.46
CA LYS A 119 -3.25 22.53 20.09
C LYS A 119 -4.31 23.28 19.28
N ASP A 120 -5.09 24.12 19.95
CA ASP A 120 -6.14 24.95 19.36
C ASP A 120 -7.22 24.15 18.58
N ASN A 121 -7.48 22.90 19.00
CA ASN A 121 -8.43 21.99 18.37
C ASN A 121 -8.13 21.66 16.89
N LYS A 122 -6.88 21.80 16.45
CA LYS A 122 -6.47 21.36 15.11
C LYS A 122 -6.67 19.85 14.99
N PHE A 123 -7.52 19.42 14.05
CA PHE A 123 -7.71 17.99 13.79
C PHE A 123 -6.44 17.39 13.16
N LEU A 124 -5.94 16.30 13.76
CA LEU A 124 -4.68 15.67 13.35
C LEU A 124 -4.88 14.26 12.79
N GLY A 125 -6.05 13.64 12.97
CA GLY A 125 -6.38 12.34 12.40
C GLY A 125 -7.08 11.41 13.37
N GLY A 126 -7.09 10.12 13.02
CA GLY A 126 -7.69 9.05 13.81
C GLY A 126 -7.55 7.70 13.13
N SER A 127 -7.94 6.65 13.85
CA SER A 127 -8.12 5.28 13.37
C SER A 127 -9.60 4.99 13.16
N TYR A 128 -9.96 4.40 12.01
CA TYR A 128 -11.33 4.37 11.49
C TYR A 128 -11.66 3.03 10.81
N PRO A 129 -12.00 1.97 11.59
CA PRO A 129 -12.46 0.74 11.01
C PRO A 129 -13.67 0.95 10.10
N SER A 130 -13.84 0.03 9.14
CA SER A 130 -15.02 0.06 8.27
C SER A 130 -16.28 -0.19 9.10
N GLY A 131 -17.34 0.55 8.81
CA GLY A 131 -18.63 0.28 9.42
C GLY A 131 -19.27 -0.98 8.86
N VAL A 132 -20.20 -1.55 9.62
CA VAL A 132 -21.01 -2.69 9.16
C VAL A 132 -22.26 -2.18 8.46
N LYS A 133 -22.73 -2.92 7.45
CA LYS A 133 -24.06 -2.72 6.88
C LYS A 133 -25.12 -3.33 7.82
N ASP A 134 -26.34 -3.55 7.32
CA ASP A 134 -27.36 -4.26 8.07
C ASP A 134 -26.82 -5.61 8.56
N THR A 135 -26.82 -5.81 9.88
CA THR A 135 -26.34 -7.02 10.54
C THR A 135 -27.37 -8.15 10.54
N ASN A 136 -28.57 -7.92 9.99
CA ASN A 136 -29.69 -8.86 10.08
C ASN A 136 -29.99 -9.28 11.52
N SER A 137 -29.89 -8.33 12.46
CA SER A 137 -30.10 -8.51 13.90
C SER A 137 -29.07 -9.35 14.67
N GLU A 138 -27.91 -9.67 14.08
CA GLU A 138 -26.78 -10.28 14.79
C GLU A 138 -25.82 -9.23 15.36
N TRP A 139 -25.12 -9.58 16.43
CA TRP A 139 -24.07 -8.73 16.98
C TRP A 139 -22.74 -9.06 16.30
N LEU A 140 -22.09 -8.05 15.73
CA LEU A 140 -20.79 -8.15 15.08
C LEU A 140 -19.77 -7.27 15.80
N LEU A 141 -18.53 -7.73 15.87
CA LEU A 141 -17.43 -6.93 16.43
C LEU A 141 -16.85 -6.02 15.35
N VAL A 142 -16.74 -4.72 15.65
CA VAL A 142 -16.00 -3.73 14.86
C VAL A 142 -14.82 -3.24 15.69
N GLU A 143 -13.61 -3.48 15.22
CA GLU A 143 -12.38 -3.19 15.96
C GLU A 143 -11.26 -2.70 15.03
N ASP A 144 -10.28 -2.01 15.62
CA ASP A 144 -9.05 -1.55 14.97
C ASP A 144 -7.96 -1.28 16.02
N HIS A 145 -6.79 -0.88 15.56
CA HIS A 145 -5.65 -0.57 16.40
C HIS A 145 -5.21 0.89 16.24
N VAL A 146 -4.60 1.43 17.29
CA VAL A 146 -3.86 2.69 17.27
C VAL A 146 -2.38 2.34 17.24
N HIS A 147 -1.77 2.48 16.07
CA HIS A 147 -0.35 2.16 15.86
C HIS A 147 0.61 3.35 15.99
N HIS A 148 0.12 4.55 15.74
CA HIS A 148 0.91 5.76 15.79
C HIS A 148 0.05 6.91 16.29
N ILE A 149 0.59 7.68 17.23
CA ILE A 149 -0.02 8.90 17.74
C ILE A 149 0.94 10.06 17.43
N PRO A 150 0.49 11.08 16.67
CA PRO A 150 1.33 12.25 16.38
C PRO A 150 1.87 12.92 17.64
N VAL A 151 3.13 13.36 17.59
CA VAL A 151 3.80 13.99 18.74
C VAL A 151 3.09 15.24 19.23
N ASP A 152 2.42 15.96 18.33
CA ASP A 152 1.66 17.20 18.58
C ASP A 152 0.21 16.96 19.05
N ALA A 153 -0.27 15.71 19.08
CA ALA A 153 -1.59 15.38 19.62
C ALA A 153 -1.68 15.70 21.13
N VAL A 154 -2.73 16.36 21.57
CA VAL A 154 -2.94 16.72 22.99
C VAL A 154 -4.31 16.32 23.53
N ARG A 155 -5.27 15.99 22.66
CA ARG A 155 -6.60 15.47 23.02
C ARG A 155 -6.91 14.21 22.22
N PHE A 156 -7.61 13.28 22.85
CA PHE A 156 -8.02 12.01 22.27
C PHE A 156 -9.48 11.74 22.60
N ASP A 157 -10.23 11.21 21.64
CA ASP A 157 -11.63 10.86 21.80
C ASP A 157 -11.89 9.47 21.21
N ILE A 158 -12.72 8.67 21.87
CA ILE A 158 -13.29 7.43 21.32
C ILE A 158 -14.77 7.67 21.04
N THR A 159 -15.23 7.30 19.85
CA THR A 159 -16.57 7.67 19.37
C THR A 159 -17.28 6.48 18.74
N CYS A 160 -18.46 6.15 19.24
CA CYS A 160 -19.43 5.28 18.58
C CYS A 160 -20.28 6.13 17.64
N TYR A 161 -20.35 5.76 16.37
CA TYR A 161 -21.12 6.53 15.39
C TYR A 161 -21.56 5.70 14.19
N CYS A 162 -22.63 6.13 13.54
CA CYS A 162 -22.94 5.69 12.19
C CYS A 162 -22.28 6.63 11.18
N ARG A 163 -21.64 6.09 10.13
CA ARG A 163 -20.95 6.88 9.09
C ARG A 163 -21.89 7.93 8.48
N GLN A 164 -21.35 9.07 8.06
CA GLN A 164 -22.13 10.17 7.49
C GLN A 164 -23.08 9.71 6.37
N GLY A 165 -24.34 10.13 6.44
CA GLY A 165 -25.39 9.74 5.50
C GLY A 165 -26.10 8.42 5.83
N SER A 166 -25.72 7.74 6.91
CA SER A 166 -26.39 6.49 7.33
C SER A 166 -27.73 6.77 8.02
N THR A 167 -28.70 5.89 7.81
CA THR A 167 -30.06 5.95 8.39
C THR A 167 -30.51 4.55 8.79
N GLY A 168 -31.42 4.46 9.76
CA GLY A 168 -31.89 3.21 10.35
C GLY A 168 -31.58 3.14 11.85
N GLU A 169 -31.61 1.91 12.37
CA GLU A 169 -31.40 1.63 13.78
C GLU A 169 -30.05 0.92 13.99
N ALA A 170 -29.33 1.28 15.05
CA ALA A 170 -28.13 0.57 15.48
C ALA A 170 -28.00 0.54 17.01
N TRP A 171 -27.39 -0.51 17.53
CA TRP A 171 -27.03 -0.66 18.93
C TRP A 171 -25.53 -0.88 19.03
N PHE A 172 -24.92 -0.27 20.03
CA PHE A 172 -23.51 -0.39 20.36
C PHE A 172 -23.40 -0.88 21.79
N ASP A 173 -22.53 -1.85 22.04
CA ASP A 173 -22.31 -2.40 23.36
C ASP A 173 -20.88 -2.95 23.51
N ASP A 174 -20.47 -3.18 24.76
CA ASP A 174 -19.15 -3.76 25.11
C ASP A 174 -17.97 -3.02 24.43
N VAL A 175 -17.96 -1.68 24.52
CA VAL A 175 -16.87 -0.87 23.98
C VAL A 175 -15.57 -1.19 24.71
N PHE A 176 -14.48 -1.37 23.98
CA PHE A 176 -13.18 -1.54 24.61
C PHE A 176 -12.08 -0.68 24.00
N LEU A 177 -11.10 -0.38 24.85
CA LEU A 177 -9.83 0.22 24.52
C LEU A 177 -8.79 -0.29 25.51
N TYR A 178 -7.87 -1.11 25.03
CA TYR A 178 -6.81 -1.72 25.84
C TYR A 178 -5.45 -1.33 25.32
N GLU A 179 -4.47 -1.19 26.22
CA GLU A 179 -3.07 -1.22 25.83
C GLU A 179 -2.77 -2.58 25.18
N TYR A 180 -2.09 -2.55 24.05
CA TYR A 180 -1.73 -3.73 23.27
C TYR A 180 -0.22 -3.72 23.02
N ILE A 181 0.39 -4.90 23.03
CA ILE A 181 1.80 -5.06 22.65
C ILE A 181 1.80 -5.72 21.27
N PRO A 182 2.08 -4.96 20.20
CA PRO A 182 2.11 -5.53 18.85
C PRO A 182 3.29 -6.50 18.69
N PRO A 183 3.22 -7.37 17.67
CA PRO A 183 4.41 -8.05 17.17
C PRO A 183 5.52 -7.03 16.92
N PHE A 184 6.74 -7.38 17.33
CA PHE A 184 7.90 -6.56 17.04
C PHE A 184 8.37 -6.78 15.60
N LEU A 185 8.35 -8.03 15.12
CA LEU A 185 8.72 -8.39 13.75
C LEU A 185 7.50 -8.39 12.83
N GLY A 186 7.59 -7.61 11.76
CA GLY A 186 6.65 -7.62 10.64
C GLY A 186 7.10 -8.53 9.50
N VAL A 187 6.93 -8.06 8.26
CA VAL A 187 7.36 -8.80 7.05
C VAL A 187 8.88 -8.97 7.00
N LEU A 188 9.33 -10.12 6.48
CA LEU A 188 10.72 -10.44 6.15
C LEU A 188 10.79 -10.73 4.64
N THR A 189 11.74 -10.12 3.93
CA THR A 189 11.89 -10.30 2.48
C THR A 189 13.33 -10.01 2.02
N THR A 190 13.61 -10.11 0.71
CA THR A 190 14.93 -9.87 0.12
C THR A 190 14.86 -8.88 -1.06
N ASP A 191 15.99 -8.35 -1.49
CA ASP A 191 16.13 -7.63 -2.78
C ASP A 191 16.15 -8.57 -4.01
N CYS A 192 16.34 -9.86 -3.79
CA CYS A 192 16.37 -10.86 -4.84
C CYS A 192 14.96 -11.27 -5.28
N TYR A 193 14.69 -11.25 -6.59
CA TYR A 193 13.41 -11.69 -7.15
C TYR A 193 13.13 -13.15 -6.77
N ARG A 194 12.01 -13.37 -6.06
CA ARG A 194 11.60 -14.68 -5.51
C ARG A 194 12.69 -15.37 -4.70
N HIS A 195 13.54 -14.56 -4.05
CA HIS A 195 14.61 -15.04 -3.18
C HIS A 195 15.67 -15.90 -3.89
N TYR A 196 15.81 -15.79 -5.21
CA TYR A 196 16.87 -16.44 -5.99
C TYR A 196 18.14 -15.59 -6.03
N THR A 197 19.27 -16.21 -5.69
CA THR A 197 20.60 -15.59 -5.84
C THR A 197 21.54 -16.43 -6.71
N THR A 198 22.32 -15.74 -7.53
CA THR A 198 23.40 -16.32 -8.34
C THR A 198 24.78 -16.23 -7.69
N GLY A 199 24.85 -15.82 -6.43
CA GLY A 199 26.09 -15.67 -5.66
C GLY A 199 26.44 -14.22 -5.32
N GLN A 200 25.65 -13.25 -5.79
CA GLN A 200 25.80 -11.86 -5.37
C GLN A 200 25.38 -11.69 -3.90
N PRO A 201 25.97 -10.73 -3.15
CA PRO A 201 25.47 -10.38 -1.83
C PRO A 201 23.99 -10.03 -1.91
N MET A 202 23.20 -10.66 -1.03
CA MET A 202 21.75 -10.46 -0.95
C MET A 202 21.44 -9.57 0.25
N THR A 203 20.55 -8.60 0.06
CA THR A 203 20.02 -7.79 1.16
C THR A 203 18.73 -8.41 1.67
N VAL A 204 18.67 -8.66 2.98
CA VAL A 204 17.47 -9.12 3.67
C VAL A 204 16.87 -7.95 4.44
N PHE A 205 15.59 -7.68 4.23
CA PHE A 205 14.84 -6.62 4.89
C PHE A 205 13.85 -7.20 5.88
N ALA A 206 13.69 -6.55 7.03
CA ALA A 206 12.61 -6.85 7.95
C ALA A 206 11.91 -5.56 8.39
N ALA A 207 10.57 -5.60 8.41
CA ALA A 207 9.78 -4.59 9.07
C ALA A 207 9.84 -4.81 10.58
N VAL A 208 9.88 -3.71 11.32
CA VAL A 208 9.89 -3.73 12.79
C VAL A 208 8.97 -2.66 13.34
N THR A 209 8.34 -2.96 14.47
CA THR A 209 7.54 -1.97 15.19
C THR A 209 8.47 -0.95 15.85
N PRO A 210 8.33 0.36 15.56
CA PRO A 210 9.23 1.38 16.07
C PRO A 210 9.22 1.47 17.60
N GLN A 211 10.37 1.78 18.20
CA GLN A 211 10.60 1.81 19.65
C GLN A 211 10.94 3.24 20.12
N GLY A 212 10.06 4.19 19.78
CA GLY A 212 10.29 5.61 20.05
C GLY A 212 11.53 6.12 19.32
N ASP A 213 12.44 6.76 20.05
CA ASP A 213 13.65 7.37 19.48
C ASP A 213 14.81 6.37 19.27
N VAL A 214 14.64 5.10 19.68
CA VAL A 214 15.67 4.07 19.52
C VAL A 214 15.60 3.50 18.11
N ARG A 215 16.68 3.67 17.36
CA ARG A 215 16.87 3.03 16.06
C ARG A 215 16.85 1.50 16.19
N PRO A 216 16.05 0.77 15.41
CA PRO A 216 15.84 -0.66 15.62
C PRO A 216 17.11 -1.52 15.55
N GLU A 217 18.09 -1.16 14.72
CA GLU A 217 19.37 -1.85 14.60
C GLU A 217 20.22 -1.83 15.87
N ASN A 218 19.94 -0.89 16.79
CA ASN A 218 20.63 -0.78 18.07
C ASN A 218 19.94 -1.58 19.19
N LEU A 219 18.79 -2.21 18.91
CA LEU A 219 18.09 -3.02 19.91
C LEU A 219 18.81 -4.35 20.15
N PRO A 220 18.94 -4.80 21.41
CA PRO A 220 19.55 -6.07 21.73
C PRO A 220 18.67 -7.24 21.26
N GLY A 221 19.31 -8.40 21.05
CA GLY A 221 18.57 -9.63 20.77
C GLY A 221 18.06 -9.81 19.34
N ILE A 222 18.46 -8.95 18.40
CA ILE A 222 18.17 -9.11 16.97
C ILE A 222 19.33 -9.88 16.30
N SER A 223 19.00 -10.98 15.62
CA SER A 223 19.98 -11.78 14.86
C SER A 223 19.33 -12.45 13.66
N LEU A 224 19.92 -12.28 12.48
CA LEU A 224 19.56 -13.05 11.30
C LEU A 224 20.48 -14.27 11.21
N LYS A 225 19.91 -15.45 11.00
CA LYS A 225 20.64 -16.71 10.85
C LYS A 225 20.45 -17.26 9.45
N LEU A 226 21.53 -17.69 8.83
CA LEU A 226 21.50 -18.53 7.65
C LEU A 226 21.63 -19.99 8.09
N LEU A 227 20.65 -20.79 7.70
CA LEU A 227 20.52 -22.19 8.05
C LEU A 227 20.45 -23.05 6.79
N THR A 228 20.92 -24.29 6.87
CA THR A 228 20.53 -25.35 5.92
C THR A 228 19.07 -25.75 6.15
N THR A 229 18.45 -26.45 5.20
CA THR A 229 17.04 -26.89 5.28
C THR A 229 16.77 -27.87 6.42
N ASP A 230 17.78 -28.59 6.90
CA ASP A 230 17.71 -29.44 8.10
C ASP A 230 17.87 -28.66 9.43
N GLY A 231 18.03 -27.33 9.35
CA GLY A 231 18.06 -26.42 10.49
C GLY A 231 19.45 -26.19 11.10
N LYS A 232 20.53 -26.73 10.51
CA LYS A 232 21.90 -26.43 10.98
C LYS A 232 22.26 -24.98 10.65
N GLU A 233 22.68 -24.24 11.68
CA GLU A 233 23.19 -22.88 11.51
C GLU A 233 24.55 -22.86 10.81
N LEU A 234 24.65 -22.05 9.76
CA LEU A 234 25.88 -21.81 9.00
C LEU A 234 26.53 -20.50 9.43
N GLN A 235 25.74 -19.44 9.57
CA GLN A 235 26.23 -18.11 9.90
C GLN A 235 25.14 -17.26 10.54
N SER A 236 25.57 -16.30 11.36
CA SER A 236 24.71 -15.27 11.96
C SER A 236 25.15 -13.87 11.53
N PHE A 237 24.19 -12.96 11.36
CA PHE A 237 24.37 -11.59 10.92
C PHE A 237 23.70 -10.61 11.88
N LYS A 238 24.31 -9.43 12.02
CA LYS A 238 23.77 -8.32 12.82
C LYS A 238 23.01 -7.34 11.92
N PRO A 239 21.96 -6.69 12.46
CA PRO A 239 21.21 -5.70 11.70
C PRO A 239 22.07 -4.48 11.41
N THR A 240 21.73 -3.81 10.33
CA THR A 240 22.13 -2.44 10.02
C THR A 240 20.87 -1.60 9.81
N GLY A 241 20.98 -0.28 9.87
CA GLY A 241 19.84 0.62 9.70
C GLY A 241 19.12 0.40 8.36
N GLY A 242 17.79 0.36 8.41
CA GLY A 242 16.92 0.22 7.25
C GLY A 242 16.73 1.54 6.48
N VAL A 243 15.64 1.61 5.72
CA VAL A 243 15.26 2.84 4.98
C VAL A 243 14.62 3.89 5.88
N ASP A 244 14.14 3.49 7.06
CA ASP A 244 13.45 4.30 8.06
C ASP A 244 13.51 3.65 9.45
N GLU A 245 12.93 4.29 10.48
CA GLU A 245 12.81 3.79 11.86
C GLU A 245 11.93 2.53 12.03
N THR A 246 11.31 2.06 10.96
CA THR A 246 10.39 0.92 10.97
C THR A 246 10.93 -0.26 10.17
N SER A 247 12.23 -0.24 9.87
CA SER A 247 12.89 -1.28 9.08
C SER A 247 14.34 -1.52 9.52
N ILE A 248 14.80 -2.76 9.34
CA ILE A 248 16.20 -3.16 9.48
C ILE A 248 16.63 -3.92 8.24
N ARG A 249 17.94 -3.93 7.96
CA ARG A 249 18.51 -4.69 6.86
C ARG A 249 19.75 -5.49 7.27
N PHE A 250 19.99 -6.58 6.57
CA PHE A 250 21.17 -7.44 6.69
C PHE A 250 21.77 -7.68 5.31
N VAL A 251 23.08 -7.84 5.24
CA VAL A 251 23.77 -8.28 4.01
C VAL A 251 24.24 -9.71 4.23
N VAL A 252 23.74 -10.62 3.40
CA VAL A 252 24.07 -12.05 3.42
C VAL A 252 24.96 -12.34 2.21
N PRO A 253 26.26 -12.66 2.41
CA PRO A 253 27.11 -13.15 1.34
C PRO A 253 26.62 -14.52 0.86
N THR A 254 26.45 -14.69 -0.45
CA THR A 254 25.92 -15.95 -1.01
C THR A 254 26.87 -16.63 -2.00
N ALA A 255 28.03 -16.03 -2.28
CA ALA A 255 29.00 -16.52 -3.24
C ALA A 255 29.50 -17.94 -2.90
N ASP A 256 29.85 -18.15 -1.63
CA ASP A 256 30.46 -19.39 -1.11
C ASP A 256 29.44 -20.45 -0.71
N LEU A 257 28.14 -20.17 -0.86
CA LEU A 257 27.10 -21.16 -0.63
C LEU A 257 27.10 -22.18 -1.78
N ALA A 258 27.00 -23.45 -1.42
CA ALA A 258 26.73 -24.50 -2.39
C ALA A 258 25.37 -24.26 -3.05
N LEU A 259 25.18 -24.80 -4.26
CA LEU A 259 23.88 -24.72 -4.91
C LEU A 259 22.83 -25.49 -4.11
N GLY A 260 21.66 -24.89 -3.93
CA GLY A 260 20.57 -25.48 -3.15
C GLY A 260 19.75 -24.46 -2.36
N ASP A 261 18.87 -24.98 -1.53
CA ASP A 261 17.96 -24.18 -0.72
C ASP A 261 18.54 -23.95 0.68
N TYR A 262 18.28 -22.76 1.21
CA TYR A 262 18.67 -22.36 2.55
C TYR A 262 17.51 -21.62 3.23
N VAL A 263 17.52 -21.60 4.56
CA VAL A 263 16.55 -20.84 5.35
C VAL A 263 17.26 -19.64 5.95
N VAL A 264 16.68 -18.46 5.75
CA VAL A 264 17.07 -17.25 6.46
C VAL A 264 16.05 -17.02 7.56
N ARG A 265 16.49 -17.11 8.83
CA ARG A 265 15.63 -16.93 10.01
C ARG A 265 16.05 -15.71 10.79
N LEU A 266 15.14 -14.76 10.98
CA LEU A 266 15.29 -13.62 11.86
C LEU A 266 14.71 -13.97 13.22
N ASP A 267 15.54 -13.91 14.26
CA ASP A 267 15.12 -13.99 15.66
C ASP A 267 15.27 -12.60 16.29
N ALA A 268 14.25 -12.12 17.01
CA ALA A 268 14.29 -10.85 17.74
C ALA A 268 13.55 -10.91 19.07
N LEU A 269 14.07 -10.22 20.10
CA LEU A 269 13.37 -10.03 21.36
C LEU A 269 12.37 -8.87 21.21
N ASN A 270 11.07 -9.13 21.38
CA ASN A 270 10.06 -8.07 21.40
C ASN A 270 10.26 -7.18 22.65
N PRO A 271 10.60 -5.90 22.49
CA PRO A 271 10.89 -5.03 23.64
C PRO A 271 9.68 -4.78 24.54
N GLY A 272 8.46 -4.92 24.02
CA GLY A 272 7.23 -4.69 24.76
C GLY A 272 6.86 -5.83 25.71
N ASN A 273 7.21 -7.08 25.41
CA ASN A 273 6.82 -8.25 26.20
C ASN A 273 7.98 -9.19 26.60
N GLY A 274 9.20 -8.95 26.12
CA GLY A 274 10.38 -9.78 26.41
C GLY A 274 10.33 -11.21 25.82
N LYS A 275 9.42 -11.49 24.89
CA LYS A 275 9.34 -12.78 24.19
C LYS A 275 10.15 -12.73 22.90
N THR A 276 10.77 -13.84 22.54
CA THR A 276 11.43 -13.99 21.23
C THR A 276 10.38 -14.22 20.15
N GLU A 277 10.48 -13.45 19.08
CA GLU A 277 9.74 -13.61 17.85
C GLU A 277 10.68 -14.09 16.75
N SER A 278 10.14 -14.92 15.84
CA SER A 278 10.90 -15.43 14.70
C SER A 278 10.11 -15.25 13.40
N LYS A 279 10.82 -14.86 12.34
CA LYS A 279 10.35 -14.88 10.96
C LYS A 279 11.36 -15.61 10.10
N GLN A 280 10.92 -16.31 9.07
CA GLN A 280 11.83 -16.98 8.15
C GLN A 280 11.32 -16.96 6.71
N LEU A 281 12.25 -17.08 5.79
CA LEU A 281 11.98 -17.35 4.38
C LEU A 281 13.03 -18.31 3.82
N THR A 282 12.69 -18.96 2.71
CA THR A 282 13.60 -19.82 1.96
C THR A 282 14.29 -18.97 0.89
N ILE A 283 15.59 -19.20 0.71
CA ILE A 283 16.38 -18.61 -0.38
C ILE A 283 16.93 -19.72 -1.27
N HIS A 284 17.12 -19.41 -2.54
CA HIS A 284 17.54 -20.37 -3.56
C HIS A 284 18.89 -19.95 -4.15
N ARG A 285 19.95 -20.69 -3.83
CA ARG A 285 21.27 -20.50 -4.44
C ARG A 285 21.36 -21.31 -5.73
N VAL A 286 21.39 -20.62 -6.86
CA VAL A 286 21.41 -21.23 -8.21
C VAL A 286 22.61 -20.76 -9.02
N ALA A 287 23.11 -21.59 -9.94
CA ALA A 287 24.25 -21.20 -10.79
C ALA A 287 23.89 -20.05 -11.75
N ALA A 288 22.67 -20.08 -12.27
CA ALA A 288 22.07 -19.04 -13.11
C ALA A 288 20.58 -18.96 -12.78
N LEU A 289 19.98 -17.78 -12.98
CA LEU A 289 18.52 -17.64 -12.88
C LEU A 289 17.85 -18.54 -13.94
N PRO A 290 16.67 -19.11 -13.64
CA PRO A 290 15.90 -19.83 -14.64
C PRO A 290 15.61 -18.95 -15.88
N ALA A 291 15.44 -19.57 -17.04
CA ALA A 291 15.15 -18.87 -18.30
C ALA A 291 13.70 -18.35 -18.33
N TRP A 292 13.42 -17.33 -17.53
CA TRP A 292 12.11 -16.67 -17.43
C TRP A 292 11.88 -15.71 -18.60
N LYS A 293 10.68 -15.74 -19.18
CA LYS A 293 10.28 -14.84 -20.28
C LYS A 293 10.05 -13.40 -19.83
N SER A 294 9.53 -13.22 -18.62
CA SER A 294 9.29 -11.90 -18.02
C SER A 294 9.60 -12.00 -16.54
N TYR A 295 10.50 -11.20 -15.98
CA TYR A 295 10.91 -11.29 -14.56
C TYR A 295 11.44 -9.94 -14.04
N ILE A 296 11.63 -9.81 -12.73
CA ILE A 296 12.23 -8.61 -12.12
C ILE A 296 13.72 -8.83 -11.88
N ASP A 297 14.57 -7.91 -12.35
CA ASP A 297 16.01 -7.99 -12.08
C ASP A 297 16.42 -7.32 -10.76
N SER A 298 17.71 -7.43 -10.40
CA SER A 298 18.28 -6.80 -9.21
C SER A 298 18.26 -5.27 -9.21
N HIS A 299 17.88 -4.65 -10.34
CA HIS A 299 17.74 -3.20 -10.49
C HIS A 299 16.27 -2.76 -10.47
N ARG A 300 15.33 -3.67 -10.11
CA ARG A 300 13.88 -3.44 -10.06
C ARG A 300 13.26 -3.16 -11.43
N ARG A 301 13.92 -3.59 -12.51
CA ARG A 301 13.41 -3.44 -13.87
C ARG A 301 12.63 -4.69 -14.23
N LEU A 302 11.54 -4.52 -14.98
CA LEU A 302 10.93 -5.64 -15.68
C LEU A 302 11.85 -6.02 -16.85
N ILE A 303 12.21 -7.28 -16.95
CA ILE A 303 12.94 -7.84 -18.09
C ILE A 303 11.96 -8.69 -18.89
N VAL A 304 11.72 -8.36 -20.16
CA VAL A 304 10.87 -9.12 -21.08
C VAL A 304 11.74 -9.63 -22.22
N ASP A 305 11.75 -10.95 -22.44
CA ASP A 305 12.55 -11.63 -23.46
C ASP A 305 14.03 -11.20 -23.43
N GLY A 306 14.59 -11.09 -22.22
CA GLY A 306 15.98 -10.71 -21.98
C GLY A 306 16.29 -9.20 -22.13
N LYS A 307 15.29 -8.35 -22.35
CA LYS A 307 15.47 -6.90 -22.52
C LYS A 307 14.77 -6.12 -21.40
N PRO A 308 15.39 -5.05 -20.87
CA PRO A 308 14.73 -4.18 -19.92
C PRO A 308 13.51 -3.50 -20.57
N PHE A 309 12.42 -3.45 -19.83
CA PHE A 309 11.13 -2.94 -20.26
C PHE A 309 10.59 -2.00 -19.19
N PHE A 310 10.24 -0.77 -19.59
CA PHE A 310 9.56 0.18 -18.73
C PHE A 310 8.06 0.10 -19.03
N PRO A 311 7.22 -0.48 -18.16
CA PRO A 311 5.78 -0.53 -18.42
C PRO A 311 5.21 0.87 -18.53
N LEU A 312 4.70 1.21 -19.70
CA LEU A 312 4.02 2.46 -19.99
C LEU A 312 2.70 2.10 -20.64
N GLY A 313 1.62 2.11 -19.86
CA GLY A 313 0.33 1.62 -20.30
C GLY A 313 -0.88 2.38 -19.77
N MET A 314 -2.07 1.87 -20.09
CA MET A 314 -3.34 2.36 -19.56
C MET A 314 -4.29 1.23 -19.19
N TYR A 315 -5.26 1.53 -18.34
CA TYR A 315 -6.40 0.67 -18.02
C TYR A 315 -7.42 0.65 -19.17
N PHE A 316 -7.85 -0.55 -19.57
CA PHE A 316 -8.85 -0.82 -20.61
C PHE A 316 -10.04 -1.61 -20.05
N GLY A 317 -11.27 -1.28 -20.44
CA GLY A 317 -12.46 -2.09 -20.13
C GLY A 317 -12.62 -3.28 -21.06
N GLY A 318 -12.32 -3.08 -22.35
CA GLY A 318 -12.24 -4.10 -23.39
C GLY A 318 -11.27 -3.64 -24.46
N VAL A 319 -10.94 -4.50 -25.44
CA VAL A 319 -10.02 -4.15 -26.53
C VAL A 319 -10.67 -4.50 -27.85
N SER A 320 -10.85 -3.49 -28.70
CA SER A 320 -11.24 -3.65 -30.10
C SER A 320 -10.09 -3.32 -31.04
N GLU A 321 -10.18 -3.77 -32.29
CA GLU A 321 -9.17 -3.49 -33.33
C GLU A 321 -9.02 -1.99 -33.60
N SER A 322 -10.13 -1.24 -33.65
CA SER A 322 -10.12 0.21 -33.88
C SER A 322 -9.47 0.97 -32.73
N GLU A 323 -9.78 0.60 -31.47
CA GLU A 323 -9.13 1.23 -30.31
C GLU A 323 -7.64 0.94 -30.29
N LEU A 324 -7.26 -0.31 -30.61
CA LEU A 324 -5.87 -0.71 -30.66
C LEU A 324 -5.10 0.02 -31.76
N ALA A 325 -5.71 0.29 -32.91
CA ALA A 325 -5.10 1.10 -33.97
C ALA A 325 -4.78 2.52 -33.49
N THR A 326 -5.73 3.19 -32.82
CA THR A 326 -5.51 4.51 -32.21
C THR A 326 -4.44 4.45 -31.11
N TYR A 327 -4.46 3.40 -30.29
CA TYR A 327 -3.51 3.24 -29.19
C TYR A 327 -2.08 2.99 -29.68
N ARG A 328 -1.89 2.23 -30.76
CA ARG A 328 -0.58 1.99 -31.40
C ARG A 328 0.04 3.25 -31.95
N ASP A 329 -0.76 4.23 -32.35
CA ASP A 329 -0.28 5.57 -32.69
C ASP A 329 -0.01 6.37 -31.41
N SER A 330 0.81 5.81 -30.51
CA SER A 330 1.29 6.47 -29.30
C SER A 330 2.58 5.79 -28.82
N ALA A 331 3.14 6.31 -27.73
CA ALA A 331 4.33 5.74 -27.12
C ALA A 331 4.04 4.65 -26.06
N PHE A 332 2.77 4.37 -25.78
CA PHE A 332 2.40 3.30 -24.85
C PHE A 332 2.78 1.92 -25.39
N ASN A 333 3.28 1.06 -24.51
CA ASN A 333 3.84 -0.25 -24.87
C ASN A 333 3.13 -1.43 -24.19
N CYS A 334 2.21 -1.16 -23.26
CA CYS A 334 1.38 -2.19 -22.64
C CYS A 334 -0.03 -1.68 -22.32
N LEU A 335 -0.96 -2.59 -22.06
CA LEU A 335 -2.29 -2.27 -21.54
C LEU A 335 -2.67 -3.22 -20.39
N MET A 336 -3.57 -2.76 -19.52
CA MET A 336 -4.17 -3.58 -18.47
C MET A 336 -5.68 -3.68 -18.71
N PRO A 337 -6.19 -4.81 -19.22
CA PRO A 337 -7.62 -5.03 -19.39
C PRO A 337 -8.25 -5.42 -18.05
N TYR A 338 -9.26 -4.68 -17.62
CA TYR A 338 -9.95 -4.89 -16.34
C TYR A 338 -10.75 -6.22 -16.32
N HIS A 339 -11.08 -6.73 -17.50
CA HIS A 339 -11.74 -8.02 -17.74
C HIS A 339 -10.82 -8.97 -18.49
N GLN A 340 -11.07 -10.28 -18.34
CA GLN A 340 -10.35 -11.31 -19.09
C GLN A 340 -10.52 -11.11 -20.59
N LEU A 341 -9.39 -11.10 -21.30
CA LEU A 341 -9.38 -11.13 -22.75
C LEU A 341 -9.45 -12.58 -23.26
N LYS A 342 -10.11 -12.77 -24.40
CA LYS A 342 -10.04 -14.03 -25.14
C LYS A 342 -8.68 -14.16 -25.82
N ARG A 343 -8.29 -15.39 -26.17
CA ARG A 343 -6.98 -15.65 -26.81
C ARG A 343 -6.84 -14.90 -28.14
N GLU A 344 -7.91 -14.84 -28.93
CA GLU A 344 -7.89 -14.15 -30.23
C GLU A 344 -7.66 -12.63 -30.07
N THR A 345 -8.20 -12.05 -28.99
CA THR A 345 -7.94 -10.64 -28.64
C THR A 345 -6.48 -10.45 -28.19
N LEU A 346 -5.92 -11.41 -27.46
CA LEU A 346 -4.50 -11.36 -27.08
C LEU A 346 -3.58 -11.52 -28.30
N ASP A 347 -3.92 -12.38 -29.27
CA ASP A 347 -3.17 -12.54 -30.52
C ASP A 347 -3.15 -11.21 -31.30
N MET A 348 -4.30 -10.53 -31.38
CA MET A 348 -4.41 -9.19 -31.96
C MET A 348 -3.54 -8.16 -31.22
N VAL A 349 -3.52 -8.20 -29.90
CA VAL A 349 -2.69 -7.31 -29.06
C VAL A 349 -1.19 -7.64 -29.18
N GLU A 350 -0.80 -8.90 -29.39
CA GLU A 350 0.60 -9.25 -29.66
C GLU A 350 1.03 -8.80 -31.05
N ALA A 351 0.21 -9.04 -32.09
CA ALA A 351 0.45 -8.49 -33.44
C ALA A 351 0.52 -6.95 -33.42
N ALA A 352 -0.15 -6.37 -32.42
CA ALA A 352 0.05 -5.06 -31.81
C ALA A 352 1.47 -4.51 -31.66
N GLY A 353 2.39 -5.40 -31.27
CA GLY A 353 3.56 -5.05 -30.49
C GLY A 353 3.25 -4.52 -29.08
N ILE A 354 2.03 -4.75 -28.57
CA ILE A 354 1.59 -4.24 -27.25
C ILE A 354 1.57 -5.40 -26.26
N LYS A 355 2.08 -5.17 -25.04
CA LYS A 355 2.07 -6.16 -23.96
C LYS A 355 0.86 -6.03 -23.05
N VAL A 356 0.56 -7.08 -22.30
CA VAL A 356 -0.65 -7.21 -21.48
C VAL A 356 -0.28 -7.50 -20.03
N LEU A 357 -0.83 -6.68 -19.13
CA LEU A 357 -0.90 -6.94 -17.69
C LEU A 357 -2.22 -7.68 -17.43
N TYR A 358 -2.22 -9.01 -17.48
CA TYR A 358 -3.46 -9.79 -17.61
C TYR A 358 -4.20 -9.92 -16.27
N SER A 359 -5.49 -9.57 -16.24
CA SER A 359 -6.25 -9.52 -15.00
C SER A 359 -6.83 -10.87 -14.57
N VAL A 360 -6.52 -11.23 -13.32
CA VAL A 360 -7.17 -12.31 -12.54
C VAL A 360 -7.64 -11.79 -11.17
N LYS A 361 -7.71 -10.46 -11.01
CA LYS A 361 -7.90 -9.75 -9.73
C LYS A 361 -9.21 -10.07 -8.99
N ASP A 362 -10.22 -10.53 -9.71
CA ASP A 362 -11.54 -10.80 -9.15
C ASP A 362 -11.69 -12.24 -8.64
N PHE A 363 -10.64 -13.06 -8.73
CA PHE A 363 -10.68 -14.45 -8.29
C PHE A 363 -10.39 -14.56 -6.80
N TYR A 364 -11.37 -14.23 -5.97
CA TYR A 364 -11.31 -14.38 -4.51
C TYR A 364 -12.64 -14.88 -3.97
N SER A 365 -12.61 -15.47 -2.78
CA SER A 365 -13.83 -15.90 -2.10
C SER A 365 -14.80 -14.73 -1.89
N GLY A 366 -16.10 -14.94 -2.15
CA GLY A 366 -17.13 -13.91 -2.02
C GLY A 366 -17.18 -12.89 -3.16
N ARG A 367 -16.42 -13.09 -4.25
CA ARG A 367 -16.43 -12.24 -5.44
C ARG A 367 -17.09 -12.95 -6.63
N GLY A 368 -17.99 -12.24 -7.31
CA GLY A 368 -18.71 -12.78 -8.46
C GLY A 368 -19.50 -14.04 -8.07
N SER A 369 -19.26 -15.14 -8.79
CA SER A 369 -19.87 -16.44 -8.50
C SER A 369 -19.03 -17.35 -7.59
N LEU A 370 -17.87 -16.88 -7.11
CA LEU A 370 -16.93 -17.67 -6.30
C LEU A 370 -17.29 -17.50 -4.82
N LYS A 371 -17.61 -18.61 -4.15
CA LYS A 371 -18.07 -18.61 -2.75
C LYS A 371 -17.00 -19.06 -1.77
N THR A 372 -15.99 -19.79 -2.24
CA THR A 372 -14.95 -20.40 -1.40
C THR A 372 -13.54 -20.10 -1.93
N PRO A 373 -12.51 -20.11 -1.06
CA PRO A 373 -11.12 -20.02 -1.49
C PRO A 373 -10.72 -21.10 -2.50
N GLU A 374 -11.26 -22.32 -2.38
CA GLU A 374 -10.98 -23.44 -3.27
C GLU A 374 -11.53 -23.19 -4.69
N GLU A 375 -12.75 -22.69 -4.82
CA GLU A 375 -13.33 -22.29 -6.11
C GLU A 375 -12.51 -21.17 -6.76
N ALA A 376 -12.09 -20.18 -5.97
CA ALA A 376 -11.26 -19.08 -6.45
C ALA A 376 -9.86 -19.57 -6.90
N SER A 377 -9.26 -20.49 -6.14
CA SER A 377 -8.01 -21.17 -6.47
C SER A 377 -8.12 -21.98 -7.78
N ALA A 378 -9.17 -22.77 -7.93
CA ALA A 378 -9.42 -23.56 -9.14
C ALA A 378 -9.66 -22.66 -10.37
N ARG A 379 -10.41 -21.56 -10.21
CA ARG A 379 -10.63 -20.60 -11.29
C ARG A 379 -9.32 -19.96 -11.75
N THR A 380 -8.47 -19.58 -10.81
CA THR A 380 -7.15 -19.00 -11.11
C THR A 380 -6.26 -19.99 -11.85
N ALA A 381 -6.17 -21.23 -11.37
CA ALA A 381 -5.42 -22.29 -12.03
C ALA A 381 -5.91 -22.54 -13.47
N SER A 382 -7.23 -22.60 -13.66
CA SER A 382 -7.84 -22.79 -14.99
C SER A 382 -7.45 -21.66 -15.96
N VAL A 383 -7.53 -20.40 -15.52
CA VAL A 383 -7.20 -19.24 -16.38
C VAL A 383 -5.68 -19.15 -16.61
N ALA A 384 -4.86 -19.30 -15.58
CA ALA A 384 -3.41 -19.28 -15.73
C ALA A 384 -2.95 -20.37 -16.71
N GLN A 385 -3.45 -21.60 -16.56
CA GLN A 385 -3.10 -22.70 -17.46
C GLN A 385 -3.57 -22.45 -18.90
N ALA A 386 -4.69 -21.75 -19.08
CA ALA A 386 -5.23 -21.43 -20.39
C ALA A 386 -4.47 -20.28 -21.11
N PHE A 387 -3.64 -19.49 -20.42
CA PHE A 387 -3.06 -18.28 -21.02
C PHE A 387 -1.56 -18.04 -20.72
N LYS A 388 -0.93 -18.74 -19.78
CA LYS A 388 0.48 -18.52 -19.38
C LYS A 388 1.50 -18.69 -20.51
N ASP A 389 1.17 -19.42 -21.56
CA ASP A 389 2.01 -19.60 -22.74
C ASP A 389 1.99 -18.38 -23.67
N HIS A 390 1.01 -17.48 -23.55
CA HIS A 390 0.80 -16.38 -24.47
C HIS A 390 1.92 -15.31 -24.39
N PRO A 391 2.53 -14.90 -25.53
CA PRO A 391 3.67 -13.98 -25.55
C PRO A 391 3.33 -12.51 -25.22
N ALA A 392 2.08 -12.09 -25.40
CA ALA A 392 1.65 -10.73 -25.01
C ALA A 392 1.65 -10.52 -23.49
N ILE A 393 1.42 -11.58 -22.70
CA ILE A 393 1.29 -11.43 -21.25
C ILE A 393 2.68 -11.27 -20.65
N ILE A 394 2.90 -10.19 -19.89
CA ILE A 394 4.17 -9.90 -19.22
C ILE A 394 4.06 -9.87 -17.70
N ALA A 395 2.85 -9.73 -17.17
CA ALA A 395 2.55 -9.78 -15.74
C ALA A 395 1.09 -10.18 -15.50
N TRP A 396 0.79 -10.61 -14.28
CA TRP A 396 -0.55 -10.96 -13.83
C TRP A 396 -1.06 -9.91 -12.84
N TYR A 397 -2.15 -9.23 -13.16
CA TYR A 397 -2.79 -8.30 -12.23
C TYR A 397 -3.74 -9.06 -11.30
N ILE A 398 -3.34 -9.23 -10.04
CA ILE A 398 -3.96 -10.20 -9.13
C ILE A 398 -4.77 -9.58 -8.00
N ASN A 399 -4.61 -8.29 -7.70
CA ASN A 399 -5.36 -7.63 -6.63
C ASN A 399 -5.61 -6.15 -6.97
N ASP A 400 -6.84 -5.74 -6.70
CA ASP A 400 -7.34 -4.37 -6.85
C ASP A 400 -7.93 -3.94 -5.50
N GLU A 401 -7.06 -3.35 -4.69
CA GLU A 401 -7.39 -2.64 -3.46
C GLU A 401 -8.11 -3.48 -2.38
N LEU A 402 -7.99 -4.80 -2.44
CA LEU A 402 -8.54 -5.67 -1.41
C LEU A 402 -7.86 -5.37 -0.06
N PRO A 403 -8.64 -5.39 1.04
CA PRO A 403 -8.17 -4.90 2.33
C PRO A 403 -7.17 -5.85 2.99
N LEU A 404 -6.35 -5.30 3.89
CA LEU A 404 -5.23 -6.00 4.53
C LEU A 404 -5.69 -7.20 5.37
N LYS A 405 -6.93 -7.21 5.86
CA LYS A 405 -7.53 -8.37 6.54
C LYS A 405 -7.58 -9.64 5.67
N MET A 406 -7.41 -9.52 4.35
CA MET A 406 -7.33 -10.64 3.42
C MET A 406 -5.89 -11.07 3.13
N ILE A 407 -4.88 -10.54 3.82
CA ILE A 407 -3.47 -10.74 3.49
C ILE A 407 -3.07 -12.21 3.32
N ASP A 408 -3.65 -13.13 4.10
CA ASP A 408 -3.38 -14.57 3.97
C ASP A 408 -3.86 -15.11 2.62
N GLU A 409 -5.08 -14.77 2.18
CA GLU A 409 -5.61 -15.18 0.87
C GLU A 409 -4.88 -14.46 -0.28
N LEU A 410 -4.52 -13.20 -0.09
CA LEU A 410 -3.75 -12.43 -1.07
C LEU A 410 -2.34 -12.99 -1.27
N SER A 411 -1.68 -13.39 -0.18
CA SER A 411 -0.35 -14.01 -0.21
C SER A 411 -0.41 -15.39 -0.85
N ALA A 412 -1.40 -16.21 -0.46
CA ALA A 412 -1.63 -17.52 -1.06
C ALA A 412 -1.91 -17.42 -2.58
N ARG A 413 -2.63 -16.37 -3.03
CA ARG A 413 -2.83 -16.11 -4.47
C ARG A 413 -1.51 -15.83 -5.18
N ARG A 414 -0.63 -15.00 -4.60
CA ARG A 414 0.69 -14.72 -5.19
C ARG A 414 1.53 -15.98 -5.29
N ASP A 415 1.61 -16.75 -4.20
CA ASP A 415 2.37 -18.01 -4.16
C ASP A 415 1.83 -19.02 -5.18
N GLN A 416 0.50 -19.11 -5.34
CA GLN A 416 -0.11 -19.96 -6.35
C GLN A 416 0.27 -19.52 -7.78
N MET A 417 0.26 -18.21 -8.07
CA MET A 417 0.65 -17.70 -9.38
C MET A 417 2.12 -17.98 -9.68
N GLU A 418 2.99 -17.86 -8.68
CA GLU A 418 4.39 -18.28 -8.74
C GLU A 418 4.54 -19.77 -9.08
N GLN A 419 3.72 -20.65 -8.49
CA GLN A 419 3.72 -22.07 -8.85
C GLN A 419 3.21 -22.34 -10.27
N LEU A 420 2.20 -21.61 -10.73
CA LEU A 420 1.53 -21.83 -12.02
C LEU A 420 2.32 -21.28 -13.21
N ASP A 421 2.94 -20.11 -13.04
CA ASP A 421 3.74 -19.37 -14.02
C ASP A 421 4.97 -18.75 -13.34
N PRO A 422 6.02 -19.54 -13.08
CA PRO A 422 7.13 -19.12 -12.24
C PRO A 422 8.01 -18.03 -12.84
N GLY A 423 7.83 -17.68 -14.11
CA GLY A 423 8.56 -16.56 -14.69
C GLY A 423 7.93 -15.23 -14.31
N ARG A 424 6.62 -15.08 -14.57
CA ARG A 424 6.00 -13.76 -14.64
C ARG A 424 5.72 -13.17 -13.27
N PRO A 425 5.94 -11.86 -13.09
CA PRO A 425 5.56 -11.18 -11.86
C PRO A 425 4.04 -11.02 -11.77
N THR A 426 3.59 -11.00 -10.53
CA THR A 426 2.28 -10.52 -10.12
C THR A 426 2.35 -9.02 -9.84
N TRP A 427 1.31 -8.30 -10.25
CA TRP A 427 1.12 -6.89 -10.00
C TRP A 427 -0.16 -6.68 -9.20
N VAL A 428 -0.11 -5.77 -8.22
CA VAL A 428 -1.27 -5.36 -7.41
C VAL A 428 -1.35 -3.85 -7.35
N VAL A 429 -2.55 -3.30 -7.14
CA VAL A 429 -2.75 -1.86 -6.96
C VAL A 429 -3.55 -1.60 -5.69
N LEU A 430 -3.16 -0.58 -4.92
CA LEU A 430 -3.75 -0.23 -3.61
C LEU A 430 -3.92 1.30 -3.46
N TYR A 431 -5.08 1.75 -2.98
CA TYR A 431 -5.20 3.10 -2.38
C TYR A 431 -4.63 3.18 -0.95
N GLN A 432 -4.40 2.04 -0.28
CA GLN A 432 -3.91 1.98 1.10
C GLN A 432 -2.41 2.25 1.21
N VAL A 433 -1.96 3.39 0.70
CA VAL A 433 -0.53 3.71 0.50
C VAL A 433 0.32 3.66 1.78
N ASN A 434 -0.27 3.88 2.96
CA ASN A 434 0.44 3.83 4.24
C ASN A 434 0.63 2.38 4.75
N GLU A 435 -0.03 1.40 4.13
CA GLU A 435 0.00 -0.01 4.55
C GLU A 435 0.83 -0.90 3.61
N VAL A 436 1.41 -0.34 2.53
CA VAL A 436 2.13 -1.09 1.47
C VAL A 436 3.09 -2.13 2.03
N ARG A 437 3.83 -1.81 3.10
CA ARG A 437 4.78 -2.74 3.73
C ARG A 437 4.14 -4.05 4.19
N ASN A 438 2.93 -3.98 4.71
CA ASN A 438 2.19 -5.15 5.21
C ASN A 438 1.65 -6.02 4.07
N TYR A 439 1.53 -5.47 2.85
CA TYR A 439 1.11 -6.20 1.66
C TYR A 439 2.25 -6.89 0.91
N ILE A 440 3.53 -6.67 1.26
CA ILE A 440 4.70 -7.25 0.56
C ILE A 440 4.57 -8.75 0.27
N PRO A 441 4.03 -9.61 1.18
CA PRO A 441 3.88 -11.03 0.88
C PRO A 441 2.96 -11.34 -0.33
N SER A 442 2.10 -10.40 -0.71
CA SER A 442 1.05 -10.55 -1.73
C SER A 442 1.40 -10.07 -3.13
N PHE A 443 2.62 -9.59 -3.38
CA PHE A 443 2.98 -9.08 -4.71
C PHE A 443 4.46 -9.24 -5.07
N ASP A 444 4.74 -9.28 -6.37
CA ASP A 444 6.09 -9.05 -6.92
C ASP A 444 6.31 -7.57 -7.29
N VAL A 445 5.23 -6.90 -7.71
CA VAL A 445 5.20 -5.50 -8.14
C VAL A 445 3.98 -4.82 -7.51
N ILE A 446 4.16 -3.60 -7.01
CA ILE A 446 3.08 -2.79 -6.43
C ILE A 446 2.79 -1.53 -7.25
N GLY A 447 1.53 -1.16 -7.39
CA GLY A 447 1.11 0.17 -7.80
C GLY A 447 0.28 0.84 -6.72
N THR A 448 0.29 2.16 -6.70
CA THR A 448 -0.72 2.95 -5.98
C THR A 448 -1.23 4.04 -6.91
N ASP A 449 -2.42 4.52 -6.63
CA ASP A 449 -3.25 5.23 -7.61
C ASP A 449 -3.67 6.63 -7.13
N PRO A 450 -2.72 7.59 -7.14
CA PRO A 450 -3.00 8.95 -6.71
C PRO A 450 -3.91 9.64 -7.73
N TYR A 451 -5.16 9.92 -7.35
CA TYR A 451 -6.15 10.64 -8.16
C TYR A 451 -6.56 12.00 -7.57
N PRO A 452 -5.63 12.98 -7.50
CA PRO A 452 -5.86 14.21 -6.76
C PRO A 452 -6.80 15.21 -7.45
N ILE A 453 -6.83 15.25 -8.78
CA ILE A 453 -7.46 16.35 -9.51
C ILE A 453 -8.98 16.15 -9.58
N PRO A 454 -9.82 17.18 -9.30
CA PRO A 454 -9.44 18.58 -9.07
C PRO A 454 -9.36 19.01 -7.60
N ASN A 455 -9.70 18.14 -6.65
CA ASN A 455 -9.97 18.55 -5.27
C ASN A 455 -8.74 18.49 -4.34
N ARG A 456 -7.61 17.96 -4.81
CA ARG A 456 -6.36 17.82 -4.06
C ARG A 456 -5.19 18.29 -4.93
N PRO A 457 -4.07 18.70 -4.31
CA PRO A 457 -2.91 19.16 -5.07
C PRO A 457 -2.25 18.03 -5.87
N PRO A 458 -1.65 18.32 -7.05
CA PRO A 458 -0.89 17.35 -7.84
C PRO A 458 0.25 16.67 -7.06
N SER A 459 0.80 17.33 -6.04
CA SER A 459 1.89 16.81 -5.18
C SER A 459 1.56 15.48 -4.48
N LEU A 460 0.27 15.11 -4.41
CA LEU A 460 -0.14 13.79 -3.96
C LEU A 460 0.53 12.66 -4.76
N ALA A 461 0.78 12.85 -6.07
CA ALA A 461 1.46 11.87 -6.90
C ALA A 461 2.90 11.59 -6.43
N LEU A 462 3.66 12.65 -6.11
CA LEU A 462 5.01 12.51 -5.55
C LEU A 462 4.98 11.86 -4.17
N ASN A 463 4.06 12.30 -3.32
CA ASN A 463 3.91 11.77 -1.96
C ASN A 463 3.61 10.25 -1.98
N TRP A 464 2.66 9.82 -2.80
CA TRP A 464 2.26 8.42 -2.88
C TRP A 464 3.35 7.55 -3.51
N ALA A 465 4.04 8.04 -4.54
CA ALA A 465 5.16 7.33 -5.13
C ALA A 465 6.29 7.11 -4.11
N ARG A 466 6.68 8.14 -3.34
CA ARG A 466 7.68 8.02 -2.27
C ARG A 466 7.24 7.02 -1.19
N LYS A 467 6.00 7.11 -0.72
CA LYS A 467 5.46 6.18 0.26
C LYS A 467 5.43 4.74 -0.24
N THR A 468 5.06 4.53 -1.50
CA THR A 468 5.07 3.21 -2.13
C THR A 468 6.49 2.64 -2.20
N THR A 469 7.44 3.44 -2.68
CA THR A 469 8.87 3.06 -2.74
C THR A 469 9.40 2.72 -1.35
N ASN A 470 9.23 3.60 -0.36
CA ASN A 470 9.77 3.40 1.00
C ASN A 470 9.05 2.27 1.75
N GLY A 471 7.73 2.15 1.58
CA GLY A 471 6.92 1.07 2.11
C GLY A 471 7.42 -0.30 1.64
N ALA A 472 7.89 -0.38 0.40
CA ALA A 472 8.53 -1.56 -0.18
C ALA A 472 10.07 -1.54 -0.09
N PHE A 473 10.62 -0.95 0.98
CA PHE A 473 12.05 -0.90 1.32
C PHE A 473 12.97 -0.29 0.26
N GLY A 474 12.42 0.42 -0.74
CA GLY A 474 13.17 0.89 -1.90
C GLY A 474 13.70 -0.25 -2.79
N SER A 475 13.28 -1.50 -2.56
CA SER A 475 13.82 -2.70 -3.21
C SER A 475 12.85 -3.36 -4.20
N PHE A 476 11.56 -3.05 -4.13
CA PHE A 476 10.57 -3.58 -5.08
C PHE A 476 10.34 -2.65 -6.26
N PRO A 477 10.05 -3.20 -7.46
CA PRO A 477 9.50 -2.42 -8.55
C PRO A 477 8.12 -1.88 -8.15
N ASN A 478 7.84 -0.65 -8.57
CA ASN A 478 6.51 -0.08 -8.46
C ASN A 478 6.04 0.53 -9.79
N TRP A 479 4.82 0.17 -10.18
CA TRP A 479 4.16 0.66 -11.38
C TRP A 479 2.98 1.52 -10.94
N MET A 480 3.22 2.82 -10.87
CA MET A 480 2.23 3.78 -10.37
C MET A 480 1.05 3.89 -11.35
N VAL A 481 -0.10 4.31 -10.85
CA VAL A 481 -1.33 4.49 -11.64
C VAL A 481 -1.74 5.97 -11.61
N PRO A 482 -1.13 6.85 -12.42
CA PRO A 482 -1.47 8.26 -12.43
C PRO A 482 -2.87 8.51 -13.00
N GLN A 483 -3.52 9.57 -12.51
CA GLN A 483 -4.78 10.07 -13.06
C GLN A 483 -4.60 10.61 -14.47
N ALA A 484 -5.32 10.06 -15.44
CA ALA A 484 -5.58 10.68 -16.76
C ALA A 484 -7.06 11.07 -16.94
N PHE A 485 -7.95 10.40 -16.22
CA PHE A 485 -9.41 10.54 -16.32
C PHE A 485 -9.99 11.76 -15.60
N ASN A 486 -11.26 12.03 -15.91
CA ASN A 486 -12.11 13.01 -15.25
C ASN A 486 -13.07 12.31 -14.27
N TRP A 487 -13.09 12.73 -13.00
CA TRP A 487 -13.98 12.16 -11.97
C TRP A 487 -15.47 12.25 -12.29
N ALA A 488 -15.89 13.16 -13.18
CA ALA A 488 -17.27 13.23 -13.66
C ALA A 488 -17.79 11.90 -14.21
N SER A 489 -16.89 11.04 -14.72
CA SER A 489 -17.22 9.69 -15.19
C SER A 489 -17.84 8.78 -14.11
N TYR A 490 -17.58 9.06 -12.82
CA TYR A 490 -18.00 8.25 -11.69
C TYR A 490 -18.94 8.96 -10.72
N TRP A 491 -18.74 10.26 -10.47
CA TRP A 491 -19.38 10.97 -9.35
C TRP A 491 -20.91 10.94 -9.36
N LYS A 492 -21.55 10.93 -10.54
CA LYS A 492 -23.01 10.77 -10.62
C LYS A 492 -23.47 9.45 -10.01
N GLY A 493 -22.73 8.36 -10.25
CA GLY A 493 -22.99 7.04 -9.66
C GLY A 493 -22.72 7.00 -8.15
N TYR A 494 -21.88 7.91 -7.64
CA TYR A 494 -21.66 8.12 -6.20
C TYR A 494 -22.65 9.10 -5.56
N GLY A 495 -23.75 9.43 -6.24
CA GLY A 495 -24.82 10.26 -5.68
C GLY A 495 -24.49 11.76 -5.59
N LYS A 496 -23.46 12.22 -6.32
CA LYS A 496 -23.14 13.65 -6.42
C LYS A 496 -24.18 14.41 -7.25
N THR A 497 -24.42 15.66 -6.88
CA THR A 497 -25.30 16.57 -7.61
C THR A 497 -24.72 16.92 -8.98
N ASP A 498 -25.57 17.36 -9.91
CA ASP A 498 -25.09 17.77 -11.24
C ASP A 498 -24.11 18.95 -11.15
N GLU A 499 -24.30 19.85 -10.20
CA GLU A 499 -23.37 20.94 -9.92
C GLU A 499 -21.98 20.43 -9.50
N GLU A 500 -21.93 19.48 -8.55
CA GLU A 500 -20.67 18.85 -8.13
C GLU A 500 -19.99 18.09 -9.28
N VAL A 501 -20.76 17.41 -10.14
CA VAL A 501 -20.24 16.70 -11.31
C VAL A 501 -19.72 17.68 -12.36
N LEU A 502 -20.41 18.80 -12.61
CA LEU A 502 -19.99 19.84 -13.55
C LEU A 502 -18.73 20.59 -13.07
N ALA A 503 -18.49 20.65 -11.76
CA ALA A 503 -17.27 21.18 -11.18
C ALA A 503 -16.04 20.26 -11.34
N CYS A 504 -16.24 19.01 -11.77
CA CYS A 504 -15.11 18.12 -12.11
C CYS A 504 -14.33 18.60 -13.33
N ARG A 505 -13.07 18.17 -13.38
CA ARG A 505 -12.23 18.23 -14.58
C ARG A 505 -11.19 17.11 -14.55
N ALA A 506 -10.70 16.75 -15.72
CA ALA A 506 -9.46 15.99 -15.85
C ALA A 506 -8.24 16.87 -15.44
N PRO A 507 -7.07 16.26 -15.22
CA PRO A 507 -5.81 16.98 -15.09
C PRO A 507 -5.52 17.83 -16.32
N THR A 508 -5.05 19.06 -16.14
CA THR A 508 -4.50 19.84 -17.26
C THR A 508 -3.26 19.16 -17.84
N ALA A 509 -2.84 19.51 -19.06
CA ALA A 509 -1.61 18.98 -19.65
C ALA A 509 -0.37 19.17 -18.74
N ALA A 510 -0.27 20.32 -18.06
CA ALA A 510 0.82 20.60 -17.11
C ALA A 510 0.74 19.71 -15.86
N GLU A 511 -0.46 19.54 -15.28
CA GLU A 511 -0.67 18.65 -14.14
C GLU A 511 -0.39 17.19 -14.51
N LEU A 512 -0.86 16.72 -15.67
CA LEU A 512 -0.62 15.36 -16.15
C LEU A 512 0.87 15.08 -16.35
N LYS A 513 1.59 16.00 -17.01
CA LYS A 513 3.04 15.91 -17.18
C LYS A 513 3.75 15.91 -15.83
N ALA A 514 3.42 16.84 -14.95
CA ALA A 514 4.09 16.94 -13.65
C ALA A 514 3.81 15.70 -12.78
N MET A 515 2.56 15.23 -12.66
CA MET A 515 2.23 14.02 -11.89
C MET A 515 2.94 12.77 -12.42
N THR A 516 3.12 12.67 -13.74
CA THR A 516 3.90 11.59 -14.38
C THR A 516 5.35 11.58 -13.89
N TRP A 517 6.02 12.74 -13.98
CA TRP A 517 7.40 12.86 -13.58
C TRP A 517 7.59 12.86 -12.06
N MET A 518 6.59 13.31 -11.29
CA MET A 518 6.53 13.15 -9.84
C MET A 518 6.54 11.66 -9.44
N CYS A 519 5.78 10.81 -10.14
CA CYS A 519 5.81 9.37 -9.90
C CYS A 519 7.22 8.80 -10.15
N ILE A 520 7.84 9.15 -11.28
CA ILE A 520 9.21 8.71 -11.63
C ILE A 520 10.23 9.20 -10.60
N ALA A 521 10.17 10.47 -10.20
CA ALA A 521 11.02 11.06 -9.17
C ALA A 521 10.82 10.38 -7.81
N GLY A 522 9.58 10.01 -7.47
CA GLY A 522 9.24 9.25 -6.26
C GLY A 522 9.63 7.77 -6.28
N GLY A 523 10.21 7.28 -7.38
CA GLY A 523 10.78 5.94 -7.49
C GLY A 523 10.10 5.00 -8.49
N ALA A 524 9.05 5.46 -9.21
CA ALA A 524 8.34 4.65 -10.19
C ALA A 524 9.28 3.96 -11.19
N THR A 525 9.01 2.68 -11.44
CA THR A 525 9.68 1.83 -12.45
C THR A 525 8.77 1.46 -13.62
N GLY A 526 7.52 1.94 -13.57
CA GLY A 526 6.50 1.82 -14.60
C GLY A 526 5.33 2.75 -14.29
N LEU A 527 4.48 2.98 -15.28
CA LEU A 527 3.32 3.85 -15.24
C LEU A 527 2.16 3.20 -16.01
N VAL A 528 1.02 3.02 -15.36
CA VAL A 528 -0.18 2.45 -15.98
C VAL A 528 -1.37 3.37 -15.70
N TYR A 529 -1.67 4.31 -16.59
CA TYR A 529 -2.62 5.39 -16.33
C TYR A 529 -4.07 4.92 -16.24
N TYR A 530 -4.84 5.55 -15.38
CA TYR A 530 -6.29 5.36 -15.29
C TYR A 530 -7.02 6.53 -15.97
N SER A 531 -7.84 6.34 -17.01
CA SER A 531 -7.97 5.14 -17.82
C SER A 531 -8.31 5.49 -19.28
N TRP A 532 -7.99 4.59 -20.22
CA TRP A 532 -8.37 4.71 -21.65
C TRP A 532 -9.89 4.76 -21.81
N THR A 533 -10.59 3.93 -21.02
CA THR A 533 -12.04 3.78 -21.11
C THR A 533 -12.77 5.06 -20.71
N ASP A 534 -12.26 5.77 -19.71
CA ASP A 534 -12.92 6.98 -19.22
C ASP A 534 -12.73 8.18 -20.16
N LEU A 535 -11.66 8.21 -20.97
CA LEU A 535 -11.52 9.21 -22.04
C LEU A 535 -12.66 9.09 -23.04
N HIS A 536 -12.97 7.87 -23.50
CA HIS A 536 -14.09 7.63 -24.40
C HIS A 536 -15.46 7.87 -23.76
N ARG A 537 -15.64 7.50 -22.49
CA ARG A 537 -16.91 7.72 -21.78
C ARG A 537 -17.22 9.20 -21.61
N MET A 538 -16.19 10.03 -21.44
CA MET A 538 -16.35 11.47 -21.25
C MET A 538 -16.50 12.25 -22.56
N ASP A 539 -16.19 11.64 -23.71
CA ASP A 539 -16.41 12.23 -25.03
C ASP A 539 -17.89 12.34 -25.42
N LYS A 540 -18.78 11.60 -24.75
CA LYS A 540 -20.21 11.59 -25.03
C LYS A 540 -21.03 12.06 -23.83
N LEU A 541 -22.11 12.79 -24.11
CA LEU A 541 -23.07 13.16 -23.07
C LEU A 541 -23.82 11.92 -22.57
N ILE A 542 -24.38 12.01 -21.36
CA ILE A 542 -25.21 10.93 -20.80
C ILE A 542 -26.38 10.57 -21.73
N ALA A 543 -26.99 11.57 -22.38
CA ALA A 543 -28.08 11.38 -23.33
C ALA A 543 -27.68 10.52 -24.55
N ASP A 544 -26.39 10.49 -24.88
CA ASP A 544 -25.83 9.77 -26.04
C ASP A 544 -25.10 8.48 -25.62
N GLY A 545 -25.38 7.98 -24.40
CA GLY A 545 -24.79 6.75 -23.85
C GLY A 545 -23.38 6.92 -23.27
N GLY A 546 -22.91 8.16 -23.09
CA GLY A 546 -21.66 8.46 -22.38
C GLY A 546 -21.83 8.63 -20.88
N ARG A 547 -20.88 9.34 -20.25
CA ARG A 547 -20.89 9.68 -18.81
C ARG A 547 -20.82 11.17 -18.54
N ALA A 548 -20.66 12.00 -19.57
CA ALA A 548 -20.42 13.42 -19.40
C ALA A 548 -21.73 14.21 -19.20
N LEU A 549 -21.76 15.09 -18.21
CA LEU A 549 -22.72 16.21 -18.19
C LEU A 549 -22.23 17.37 -19.07
N ARG A 550 -20.90 17.55 -19.12
CA ARG A 550 -20.19 18.43 -20.06
C ARG A 550 -19.14 17.59 -20.76
N ARG A 551 -19.23 17.52 -22.09
CA ARG A 551 -18.30 16.76 -22.94
C ARG A 551 -16.84 17.12 -22.63
N ASP A 552 -16.01 16.10 -22.54
CA ASP A 552 -14.55 16.17 -22.43
C ASP A 552 -13.99 15.47 -23.69
N PRO A 553 -13.68 16.22 -24.77
CA PRO A 553 -13.44 15.63 -26.09
C PRO A 553 -12.27 14.64 -26.10
N PHE A 554 -12.49 13.43 -26.62
CA PHE A 554 -11.48 12.37 -26.64
C PHE A 554 -10.18 12.83 -27.33
N GLU A 555 -10.27 13.44 -28.51
CA GLU A 555 -9.11 13.83 -29.32
C GLU A 555 -8.20 14.82 -28.59
N GLU A 556 -8.78 15.82 -27.90
CA GLU A 556 -8.02 16.80 -27.13
C GLU A 556 -7.33 16.13 -25.93
N ARG A 557 -8.07 15.33 -25.18
CA ARG A 557 -7.52 14.61 -24.02
C ARG A 557 -6.47 13.58 -24.40
N TRP A 558 -6.69 12.85 -25.49
CA TRP A 558 -5.77 11.86 -25.98
C TRP A 558 -4.47 12.49 -26.49
N ALA A 559 -4.55 13.64 -27.17
CA ALA A 559 -3.35 14.38 -27.59
C ALA A 559 -2.45 14.76 -26.40
N GLU A 560 -3.03 15.24 -25.30
CA GLU A 560 -2.27 15.55 -24.08
C GLU A 560 -1.62 14.31 -23.46
N VAL A 561 -2.39 13.22 -23.34
CA VAL A 561 -1.89 11.95 -22.77
C VAL A 561 -0.80 11.34 -23.65
N LYS A 562 -0.97 11.35 -24.97
CA LYS A 562 0.00 10.88 -25.96
C LYS A 562 1.29 11.69 -25.92
N ALA A 563 1.21 13.01 -25.75
CA ALA A 563 2.39 13.87 -25.63
C ALA A 563 3.24 13.53 -24.38
N VAL A 564 2.59 13.29 -23.24
CA VAL A 564 3.28 12.88 -22.01
C VAL A 564 3.92 11.49 -22.14
N ALA A 565 3.24 10.54 -22.79
CA ALA A 565 3.82 9.23 -23.07
C ALA A 565 5.05 9.33 -23.97
N ALA A 566 5.04 10.22 -24.98
CA ALA A 566 6.18 10.46 -25.86
C ALA A 566 7.39 11.05 -25.11
N ASP A 567 7.17 11.96 -24.15
CA ASP A 567 8.22 12.49 -23.28
C ASP A 567 8.91 11.37 -22.48
N VAL A 568 8.13 10.45 -21.89
CA VAL A 568 8.66 9.30 -21.15
C VAL A 568 9.45 8.38 -22.07
N LYS A 569 8.90 8.07 -23.26
CA LYS A 569 9.54 7.17 -24.22
C LYS A 569 10.89 7.68 -24.72
N ARG A 570 11.05 9.00 -24.92
CA ARG A 570 12.33 9.61 -25.31
C ARG A 570 13.43 9.35 -24.28
N LEU A 571 13.06 9.15 -23.01
CA LEU A 571 13.99 8.97 -21.89
C LEU A 571 14.02 7.52 -21.35
N ASP A 572 13.33 6.57 -21.98
CA ASP A 572 13.16 5.21 -21.43
C ASP A 572 14.49 4.47 -21.17
N GLN A 573 15.48 4.64 -22.05
CA GLN A 573 16.81 4.05 -21.91
C GLN A 573 17.59 4.62 -20.72
N VAL A 574 17.32 5.88 -20.35
CA VAL A 574 17.89 6.51 -19.15
C VAL A 574 17.17 5.98 -17.92
N LEU A 575 15.84 5.90 -17.95
CA LEU A 575 15.04 5.36 -16.85
C LEU A 575 15.36 3.89 -16.54
N LEU A 576 15.77 3.14 -17.56
CA LEU A 576 16.19 1.73 -17.48
C LEU A 576 17.72 1.56 -17.29
N GLY A 577 18.48 2.65 -17.18
CA GLY A 577 19.93 2.63 -16.95
C GLY A 577 20.30 2.03 -15.59
N ILE A 578 21.43 1.31 -15.54
CA ILE A 578 21.93 0.64 -14.32
C ILE A 578 23.29 1.15 -13.86
N GLU A 579 23.89 2.07 -14.61
CA GLU A 579 25.16 2.66 -14.21
C GLU A 579 24.94 3.52 -12.97
N THR A 580 25.98 3.61 -12.13
CA THR A 580 25.91 4.39 -10.90
C THR A 580 26.09 5.88 -11.23
N PRO A 581 25.08 6.74 -10.95
CA PRO A 581 25.24 8.19 -11.11
C PRO A 581 26.17 8.80 -10.05
N LEU A 582 26.61 10.02 -10.27
CA LEU A 582 27.21 10.84 -9.22
C LEU A 582 26.20 11.04 -8.08
N ALA A 583 26.68 10.96 -6.84
CA ALA A 583 25.87 11.17 -5.65
C ALA A 583 25.56 12.66 -5.43
N ILE A 584 24.72 13.23 -6.30
CA ILE A 584 24.25 14.61 -6.21
C ILE A 584 23.15 14.69 -5.15
N THR A 585 23.31 15.59 -4.17
CA THR A 585 22.39 15.73 -3.04
C THR A 585 21.72 17.10 -3.03
N PRO A 586 20.43 17.22 -2.70
CA PRO A 586 19.78 18.50 -2.49
C PRO A 586 20.31 19.19 -1.24
N ALA A 587 20.23 20.52 -1.20
CA ALA A 587 20.52 21.29 0.00
C ALA A 587 19.55 20.91 1.15
N PRO A 588 19.98 20.90 2.43
CA PRO A 588 19.17 20.45 3.57
C PRO A 588 17.82 21.16 3.73
N GLU A 589 17.71 22.41 3.28
CA GLU A 589 16.52 23.25 3.31
C GLU A 589 15.54 23.00 2.16
N THR A 590 15.84 22.06 1.27
CA THR A 590 14.98 21.72 0.13
C THR A 590 13.62 21.22 0.59
N SER A 591 12.55 21.85 0.10
CA SER A 591 11.17 21.47 0.40
C SER A 591 10.85 20.03 -0.04
N ASP A 592 10.01 19.34 0.72
CA ASP A 592 9.45 18.04 0.34
C ASP A 592 8.61 18.10 -0.96
N ASP A 593 8.14 19.28 -1.36
CA ASP A 593 7.49 19.49 -2.65
C ASP A 593 8.47 19.37 -3.83
N ILE A 594 9.78 19.31 -3.61
CA ILE A 594 10.75 19.04 -4.67
C ILE A 594 10.97 17.54 -4.80
N GLY A 595 10.50 16.96 -5.90
CA GLY A 595 10.83 15.60 -6.31
C GLY A 595 12.16 15.60 -7.05
N PHE A 596 13.05 14.65 -6.76
CA PHE A 596 14.26 14.47 -7.57
C PHE A 596 14.65 13.00 -7.64
N ARG A 597 15.34 12.60 -8.72
CA ARG A 597 15.92 11.27 -8.89
C ARG A 597 17.13 11.32 -9.82
N LEU A 598 18.10 10.47 -9.54
CA LEU A 598 19.31 10.32 -10.33
C LEU A 598 19.30 9.03 -11.15
N PHE A 599 19.85 9.09 -12.35
CA PHE A 599 20.08 7.93 -13.21
C PHE A 599 21.50 7.98 -13.79
N GLY A 600 22.14 6.83 -13.94
CA GLY A 600 23.43 6.71 -14.63
C GLY A 600 23.26 6.02 -15.98
N LYS A 601 23.85 6.60 -17.03
CA LYS A 601 23.84 6.03 -18.38
C LYS A 601 25.01 6.58 -19.19
N ASP A 602 25.74 5.72 -19.90
CA ASP A 602 26.85 6.06 -20.80
C ASP A 602 27.96 6.90 -20.13
N GLY A 603 28.22 6.65 -18.84
CA GLY A 603 29.17 7.38 -18.00
C GLY A 603 28.70 8.78 -17.60
N GLU A 604 27.44 9.12 -17.83
CA GLU A 604 26.83 10.41 -17.52
C GLU A 604 25.83 10.28 -16.36
N THR A 605 25.62 11.39 -15.65
CA THR A 605 24.62 11.50 -14.58
C THR A 605 23.42 12.29 -15.08
N TRP A 606 22.24 11.74 -14.89
CA TRP A 606 20.98 12.34 -15.26
C TRP A 606 20.22 12.75 -14.01
N LEU A 607 19.93 14.04 -13.87
CA LEU A 607 19.24 14.61 -12.71
C LEU A 607 17.83 15.04 -13.13
N LEU A 608 16.83 14.27 -12.69
CA LEU A 608 15.41 14.64 -12.74
C LEU A 608 15.08 15.49 -11.52
N VAL A 609 14.41 16.63 -11.73
CA VAL A 609 13.86 17.49 -10.68
C VAL A 609 12.46 17.94 -11.06
N VAL A 610 11.53 17.90 -10.12
CA VAL A 610 10.14 18.30 -10.30
C VAL A 610 9.69 19.20 -9.16
N ASN A 611 9.15 20.36 -9.49
CA ASN A 611 8.42 21.17 -8.51
C ASN A 611 6.99 20.64 -8.41
N ALA A 612 6.66 19.96 -7.31
CA ALA A 612 5.34 19.38 -7.11
C ALA A 612 4.28 20.41 -6.68
N ASN A 613 4.70 21.63 -6.34
CA ASN A 613 3.80 22.71 -5.99
C ASN A 613 3.13 23.27 -7.25
N ASN A 614 1.81 23.45 -7.20
CA ASN A 614 1.01 23.96 -8.33
C ASN A 614 0.75 25.46 -8.27
N GLU A 615 1.29 26.17 -7.29
CA GLU A 615 1.07 27.60 -7.07
C GLU A 615 2.38 28.40 -6.94
N LYS A 616 3.43 27.80 -6.39
CA LYS A 616 4.67 28.49 -6.01
C LYS A 616 5.86 28.02 -6.81
N SER A 617 6.61 28.96 -7.36
CA SER A 617 7.94 28.71 -7.90
C SER A 617 8.92 28.38 -6.76
N ALA A 618 10.00 27.68 -7.08
CA ALA A 618 11.04 27.29 -6.12
C ALA A 618 12.43 27.50 -6.72
N THR A 619 13.37 27.93 -5.88
CA THR A 619 14.81 27.85 -6.19
C THR A 619 15.39 26.72 -5.38
N VAL A 620 16.05 25.78 -6.03
CA VAL A 620 16.65 24.62 -5.37
C VAL A 620 18.12 24.49 -5.75
N THR A 621 18.92 24.11 -4.76
CA THR A 621 20.36 23.94 -4.93
C THR A 621 20.73 22.48 -4.67
N PHE A 622 21.58 21.92 -5.52
CA PHE A 622 22.19 20.60 -5.37
C PHE A 622 23.71 20.70 -5.29
N THR A 623 24.31 19.75 -4.58
CA THR A 623 25.76 19.59 -4.47
C THR A 623 26.19 18.27 -5.11
N ALA A 624 27.10 18.34 -6.07
CA ALA A 624 27.77 17.20 -6.66
C ALA A 624 29.08 16.87 -5.90
N PRO A 625 29.55 15.60 -5.90
CA PRO A 625 30.79 15.22 -5.21
C PRO A 625 32.05 15.76 -5.87
N LYS A 626 31.94 16.28 -7.10
CA LYS A 626 33.02 16.88 -7.89
C LYS A 626 32.43 17.94 -8.82
N ALA A 627 33.28 18.73 -9.46
CA ALA A 627 32.82 19.71 -10.43
C ALA A 627 32.10 19.02 -11.59
N VAL A 628 30.98 19.58 -12.04
CA VAL A 628 30.15 19.03 -13.11
C VAL A 628 29.91 20.04 -14.21
N THR A 629 29.62 19.54 -15.40
CA THR A 629 29.19 20.34 -16.56
C THR A 629 27.82 19.88 -17.04
N CYS A 630 26.97 20.83 -17.49
CA CYS A 630 25.71 20.50 -18.13
C CYS A 630 25.96 20.17 -19.61
N LEU A 631 25.75 18.91 -19.98
CA LEU A 631 25.84 18.42 -21.36
C LEU A 631 24.52 18.59 -22.13
N GLY A 632 23.41 18.86 -21.43
CA GLY A 632 22.10 19.06 -22.03
C GLY A 632 20.99 19.17 -21.00
N GLN A 633 19.89 19.79 -21.42
CA GLN A 633 18.64 19.89 -20.66
C GLN A 633 17.53 19.29 -21.52
N GLU A 634 17.15 18.05 -21.21
CA GLU A 634 16.18 17.29 -22.01
C GLU A 634 14.73 17.65 -21.69
N LEU A 635 14.47 18.16 -20.48
CA LEU A 635 13.20 18.71 -20.03
C LEU A 635 13.44 20.00 -19.23
N GLY A 636 12.45 20.89 -19.22
CA GLY A 636 12.47 22.16 -18.49
C GLY A 636 12.69 23.37 -19.41
N GLY A 637 12.54 24.58 -18.86
CA GLY A 637 12.64 25.83 -19.62
C GLY A 637 13.84 26.70 -19.24
N LYS A 638 14.10 26.88 -17.94
CA LYS A 638 15.19 27.74 -17.47
C LYS A 638 16.52 26.99 -17.42
N THR A 639 17.58 27.63 -17.91
CA THR A 639 18.95 27.09 -17.90
C THR A 639 19.46 26.94 -16.47
N PRO A 640 20.08 25.79 -16.10
CA PRO A 640 20.67 25.61 -14.77
C PRO A 640 21.87 26.53 -14.56
N GLN A 641 22.02 27.07 -13.35
CA GLN A 641 23.25 27.77 -12.95
C GLN A 641 24.20 26.74 -12.32
N ILE A 642 25.35 26.51 -12.96
CA ILE A 642 26.36 25.55 -12.46
C ILE A 642 27.66 26.27 -12.17
N ALA A 643 28.13 26.16 -10.93
CA ALA A 643 29.39 26.72 -10.46
C ALA A 643 30.18 25.66 -9.68
N GLY A 644 31.18 25.07 -10.32
CA GLY A 644 31.96 23.98 -9.74
C GLY A 644 31.08 22.78 -9.42
N THR A 645 30.88 22.50 -8.12
CA THR A 645 30.07 21.38 -7.60
C THR A 645 28.61 21.75 -7.37
N THR A 646 28.25 23.04 -7.49
CA THR A 646 26.92 23.54 -7.15
C THR A 646 26.05 23.66 -8.39
N ILE A 647 24.82 23.13 -8.32
CA ILE A 647 23.80 23.22 -9.37
C ILE A 647 22.59 23.93 -8.77
N THR A 648 22.21 25.08 -9.31
CA THR A 648 21.02 25.83 -8.88
C THR A 648 19.98 25.85 -9.99
N LEU A 649 18.74 25.49 -9.64
CA LEU A 649 17.59 25.48 -10.54
C LEU A 649 16.53 26.45 -10.04
N GLU A 650 15.98 27.23 -10.95
CA GLU A 650 14.71 27.93 -10.76
C GLU A 650 13.61 27.14 -11.44
N LEU A 651 12.58 26.79 -10.68
CA LEU A 651 11.48 25.94 -11.12
C LEU A 651 10.17 26.69 -10.95
N GLU A 652 9.43 26.90 -12.03
CA GLU A 652 8.05 27.35 -11.98
C GLU A 652 7.13 26.29 -11.37
N PRO A 653 5.88 26.63 -10.98
CA PRO A 653 4.93 25.64 -10.50
C PRO A 653 4.75 24.50 -11.51
N LEU A 654 4.76 23.25 -11.04
CA LEU A 654 4.67 22.04 -11.86
C LEU A 654 5.82 21.84 -12.88
N GLU A 655 6.89 22.63 -12.83
CA GLU A 655 8.01 22.48 -13.75
C GLU A 655 8.76 21.15 -13.54
N VAL A 656 9.09 20.51 -14.66
CA VAL A 656 9.88 19.28 -14.73
C VAL A 656 11.16 19.58 -15.49
N THR A 657 12.30 19.31 -14.86
CA THR A 657 13.63 19.49 -15.43
C THR A 657 14.39 18.18 -15.44
N MET A 658 15.05 17.86 -16.56
CA MET A 658 15.95 16.71 -16.68
C MET A 658 17.27 17.19 -17.25
N LEU A 659 18.32 17.14 -16.42
CA LEU A 659 19.67 17.55 -16.80
C LEU A 659 20.53 16.33 -17.09
N ARG A 660 21.42 16.47 -18.08
CA ARG A 660 22.47 15.52 -18.40
C ARG A 660 23.82 16.13 -18.00
N LEU A 661 24.53 15.47 -17.10
CA LEU A 661 25.67 16.01 -16.36
C LEU A 661 26.89 15.08 -16.45
N LYS A 662 28.10 15.65 -16.37
CA LYS A 662 29.36 14.90 -16.33
C LYS A 662 30.41 15.55 -15.45
#